data_AF-A0A2E8FIW3-F1
#
_entry.id   AF-A0A2E8FIW3-F1
#
_cell.length_a   1.000
_cell.length_b   1.000
_cell.length_c   1.000
_cell.angle_alpha   90.00
_cell.angle_beta   90.00
_cell.angle_gamma   90.00
#
_symmetry.space_group_name_H-M   'P 1'
#
loop_
_entity.id
_entity.type
_entity.pdbx_description
1 polymer ?
#
loop_
_entity_poly.entity_id
_entity_poly.type
_entity_poly.pdbx_seq_one_letter_code
_entity_poly.pdbx_strand_id
1 'polypeptide(L)'
;VLPDTGNASDTYFIQVSEPSPRGLFLLPTDNTSIITELDPVTGVELSQIPLPAGESSTGLGALAYDGTSDVLYFINGARDVLYEIDPDDGTVLDSDAIVSPINTSPGAYDGLAVLNGEVYILDVTAETIPGQAADQNNNIPQILDPPEILVFDPVGDTVVRMLNLVGTGEGPLPGGANLPGTFADITGGLAAIDPSGTPALLLLDSRGTEVHEIDPTSGVSTSNFSPAGAAGIYEGVAAFGGNVHLGTGSSNNPPNFFSNPPITSSADGANSVVAIDLDGDGDTDVVSASGTDDTIAWHENDGSENFTAHVVSTDQDQPKDVEVADVDGDGDIDIVFAARTGNTRIGWYENDGNQVFTLQSVNTTLDDAWDVFVTDVDGDGDVDLLSASAADETVAWYENDGSQAFTMHSITTAADGVTSVFAIDVDSDGDVDVLSASADDDEIDWYENDGSQNFTSHTISSSADRAKSVFALDMDGDGDIDVVSASEHDDKIAWYENDGSENFTEFAISTAADDAESVYAVDLDGDGDIDVLSASDGNDEVAWYENIGGMAFTPHSINTSADGAYCVYVSDVNGDGLLDVLSASNADDTIAWYQNSGVLANGVSDSRIDIYSRGNGTVQQTLRLSPAPLPAYNLTAIGNNDNNAAAADTGAYELFITKVDLVSPISVTVFADTLIGGAGNDSLHGSSGSDLQKGGSGDDKLYGLGGNDLLNGGSGYDVLRAGADNDTLLGGSGTDRLYGGGHDDLLDGQAGDDKLDGEAGDDTLKWLVGNGSDIMNNTADSAQVQVIGSNSADTLSIAKSSGNRPNLTISDGADTVTVKRTIWMVDVNGGNDADTLTVGNLEDVPGQLVVVNGDNGDDIVSASGKRIGVVRLRLEGGNGDDTLTGSLDADTLWGGDGNDRIRGGDGNDIAVGGLGDDDIDGQDDDDILLGNEGNDTLNGSDGDDSLSGHDGDDTLNGGNGHDSLEGGDGDDTLSGKQGDDSLAGDAGMDKLYGGIGDDYLNGGLNEDSLYGNYGDDTIGGGHGHDLISGSQGDDIINGGDGNDTIDGGEGADGISGHDGHDQTNGGGQDDTIIGGDGDDDVNGGGGRDIVLGGDGDDTINGQGAEDTLAGNEGADVLTGSPSEINENFSFYASWVDSV
;
A
#
# COMPACT_ATOMS: atom_id res chain seq x y z
N VAL A 1 9.69 -7.39 -2.27
CA VAL A 1 9.77 -6.12 -1.53
C VAL A 1 8.48 -6.06 -0.72
N LEU A 2 8.51 -5.64 0.54
CA LEU A 2 7.28 -5.56 1.34
C LEU A 2 6.41 -4.41 0.78
N PRO A 3 5.08 -4.48 0.87
CA PRO A 3 4.19 -3.42 0.40
C PRO A 3 4.33 -2.16 1.24
N ASP A 4 4.02 -1.04 0.59
CA ASP A 4 3.94 0.30 1.16
C ASP A 4 2.71 0.40 2.07
N THR A 5 2.92 0.85 3.31
CA THR A 5 1.87 1.03 4.33
C THR A 5 1.29 2.43 4.31
N GLY A 6 1.73 3.30 3.38
CA GLY A 6 1.21 4.65 3.22
C GLY A 6 1.75 5.66 4.25
N ASN A 7 2.84 5.35 4.96
CA ASN A 7 3.46 6.28 5.91
C ASN A 7 4.96 6.45 5.65
N ALA A 8 5.34 7.60 5.07
CA ALA A 8 6.66 7.89 4.50
C ALA A 8 7.82 8.06 5.52
N SER A 9 7.61 7.73 6.81
CA SER A 9 8.61 7.95 7.88
C SER A 9 9.02 6.69 8.65
N ASP A 10 8.52 5.52 8.27
CA ASP A 10 8.71 4.30 9.06
C ASP A 10 10.03 3.56 8.80
N THR A 11 10.88 3.47 9.83
CA THR A 11 11.89 2.40 9.92
C THR A 11 11.28 1.18 10.62
N TYR A 12 11.40 -0.02 10.06
CA TYR A 12 10.82 -1.24 10.65
C TYR A 12 11.87 -2.17 11.27
N PHE A 13 11.64 -2.66 12.49
CA PHE A 13 12.34 -3.83 13.01
C PHE A 13 11.62 -5.12 12.60
N ILE A 14 12.31 -5.95 11.82
CA ILE A 14 11.78 -7.16 11.19
C ILE A 14 12.40 -8.37 11.88
N GLN A 15 11.60 -9.22 12.54
CA GLN A 15 12.06 -10.56 12.91
C GLN A 15 11.11 -11.65 12.42
N VAL A 16 11.69 -12.56 11.64
CA VAL A 16 11.13 -13.87 11.33
C VAL A 16 12.05 -14.93 11.94
N SER A 17 11.51 -15.87 12.71
CA SER A 17 12.25 -17.07 13.11
C SER A 17 11.63 -18.32 12.52
N GLU A 18 12.43 -19.10 11.82
CA GLU A 18 11.96 -20.29 11.14
C GLU A 18 11.97 -21.55 12.00
N PRO A 19 11.05 -22.49 11.73
CA PRO A 19 9.80 -22.29 10.99
C PRO A 19 8.73 -21.64 11.89
N SER A 20 8.07 -20.58 11.42
CA SER A 20 7.03 -19.86 12.16
C SER A 20 5.63 -20.28 11.68
N PRO A 21 4.64 -20.46 12.58
CA PRO A 21 3.21 -20.51 12.23
C PRO A 21 2.60 -19.11 11.98
N ARG A 22 3.31 -18.04 12.32
CA ARG A 22 2.94 -16.62 12.19
C ARG A 22 3.57 -15.97 10.96
N GLY A 23 3.05 -14.79 10.60
CA GLY A 23 3.58 -13.89 9.61
C GLY A 23 4.86 -13.16 10.02
N LEU A 24 5.14 -12.06 9.34
CA LEU A 24 6.24 -11.16 9.60
C LEU A 24 5.82 -10.10 10.62
N PHE A 25 6.46 -10.07 11.79
CA PHE A 25 6.23 -9.01 12.77
C PHE A 25 7.08 -7.77 12.45
N LEU A 26 6.42 -6.63 12.38
CA LEU A 26 6.98 -5.31 12.17
C LEU A 26 6.75 -4.45 13.41
N LEU A 27 7.82 -3.81 13.90
CA LEU A 27 7.71 -2.67 14.80
C LEU A 27 8.02 -1.40 13.99
N PRO A 28 7.03 -0.51 13.76
CA PRO A 28 7.27 0.82 13.20
C PRO A 28 8.22 1.64 14.09
N THR A 29 8.69 2.81 13.66
CA THR A 29 9.52 3.71 14.51
C THR A 29 8.97 5.14 14.62
N ASP A 30 7.73 5.31 14.19
CA ASP A 30 6.89 6.51 14.26
C ASP A 30 6.38 6.87 15.68
N ASN A 31 6.73 6.08 16.71
CA ASN A 31 6.20 6.16 18.07
C ASN A 31 4.76 5.64 18.26
N THR A 32 4.25 4.82 17.34
CA THR A 32 3.05 4.00 17.57
C THR A 32 3.17 3.07 18.78
N SER A 33 2.03 2.59 19.27
CA SER A 33 1.94 1.56 20.30
C SER A 33 1.55 0.20 19.71
N ILE A 34 1.83 -0.07 18.43
CA ILE A 34 1.32 -1.23 17.69
C ILE A 34 2.49 -1.98 17.03
N ILE A 35 2.41 -3.30 17.02
CA ILE A 35 3.23 -4.22 16.23
C ILE A 35 2.33 -4.79 15.13
N THR A 36 2.75 -4.73 13.88
CA THR A 36 1.97 -5.25 12.75
C THR A 36 2.47 -6.64 12.37
N GLU A 37 1.58 -7.62 12.25
CA GLU A 37 1.87 -8.93 11.64
C GLU A 37 1.49 -8.87 10.15
N LEU A 38 2.42 -9.16 9.24
CA LEU A 38 2.17 -9.22 7.80
C LEU A 38 2.26 -10.64 7.26
N ASP A 39 1.57 -10.94 6.17
CA ASP A 39 1.83 -12.16 5.44
C ASP A 39 3.23 -12.08 4.77
N PRO A 40 4.11 -13.06 4.99
CA PRO A 40 5.50 -12.97 4.56
C PRO A 40 5.68 -13.16 3.03
N VAL A 41 4.61 -13.49 2.31
CA VAL A 41 4.58 -13.72 0.86
C VAL A 41 3.89 -12.58 0.13
N THR A 42 2.72 -12.16 0.60
CA THR A 42 1.89 -11.12 -0.02
C THR A 42 2.09 -9.74 0.59
N GLY A 43 2.58 -9.68 1.84
CA GLY A 43 2.80 -8.44 2.58
C GLY A 43 1.52 -7.79 3.14
N VAL A 44 0.35 -8.42 2.93
CA VAL A 44 -0.93 -7.97 3.49
C VAL A 44 -0.88 -8.05 5.02
N GLU A 45 -1.48 -7.07 5.68
CA GLU A 45 -1.65 -7.07 7.13
C GLU A 45 -2.53 -8.25 7.60
N LEU A 46 -2.02 -9.00 8.57
CA LEU A 46 -2.68 -10.14 9.19
C LEU A 46 -3.27 -9.79 10.56
N SER A 47 -2.57 -8.96 11.35
CA SER A 47 -3.05 -8.49 12.64
C SER A 47 -2.26 -7.28 13.15
N GLN A 48 -2.87 -6.58 14.11
CA GLN A 48 -2.22 -5.55 14.92
C GLN A 48 -2.13 -6.01 16.37
N ILE A 49 -0.96 -5.89 16.96
CA ILE A 49 -0.65 -6.38 18.31
C ILE A 49 -0.21 -5.19 19.15
N PRO A 50 -0.95 -4.81 20.21
CA PRO A 50 -0.60 -3.67 21.03
C PRO A 50 0.71 -3.92 21.80
N LEU A 51 1.55 -2.88 21.91
CA LEU A 51 2.70 -2.87 22.79
C LEU A 51 2.27 -2.84 24.27
N PRO A 52 3.13 -3.29 25.19
CA PRO A 52 2.85 -3.23 26.63
C PRO A 52 2.45 -1.81 27.08
N ALA A 53 1.45 -1.71 27.94
CA ALA A 53 0.86 -0.43 28.34
C ALA A 53 1.89 0.64 28.75
N GLY A 54 1.86 1.78 28.04
CA GLY A 54 2.76 2.91 28.25
C GLY A 54 4.16 2.75 27.66
N GLU A 55 4.38 1.73 26.83
CA GLU A 55 5.49 1.62 25.88
C GLU A 55 5.06 2.16 24.51
N SER A 56 6.05 2.59 23.70
CA SER A 56 5.85 3.00 22.32
C SER A 56 7.06 2.62 21.49
N SER A 57 6.88 2.60 20.18
CA SER A 57 7.88 2.27 19.16
C SER A 57 8.87 3.42 18.96
N THR A 58 9.53 3.88 20.03
CA THR A 58 10.68 4.78 19.88
C THR A 58 11.80 4.01 19.18
N GLY A 59 12.59 4.62 18.29
CA GLY A 59 13.71 4.01 17.52
C GLY A 59 14.86 3.36 18.31
N LEU A 60 14.62 2.92 19.55
CA LEU A 60 15.49 2.17 20.46
C LEU A 60 14.83 0.83 20.88
N GLY A 61 13.77 0.39 20.19
CA GLY A 61 13.07 -0.88 20.45
C GLY A 61 13.57 -2.02 19.55
N ALA A 62 13.37 -3.29 19.95
CA ALA A 62 13.63 -4.43 19.07
C ALA A 62 12.67 -5.60 19.34
N LEU A 63 12.35 -6.36 18.27
CA LEU A 63 11.49 -7.56 18.25
C LEU A 63 12.26 -8.82 17.83
N ALA A 64 11.62 -10.01 17.85
CA ALA A 64 11.81 -10.99 18.92
C ALA A 64 10.93 -12.24 18.82
N TYR A 65 10.53 -12.80 17.68
CA TYR A 65 9.61 -13.97 17.72
C TYR A 65 10.30 -15.34 17.94
N ASP A 66 9.78 -16.19 18.84
CA ASP A 66 10.13 -17.62 19.00
C ASP A 66 9.00 -18.55 18.53
N GLY A 67 9.07 -19.04 17.30
CA GLY A 67 8.09 -19.98 16.75
C GLY A 67 8.00 -21.34 17.45
N THR A 68 8.91 -21.65 18.39
CA THR A 68 8.85 -22.90 19.17
C THR A 68 7.95 -22.78 20.40
N SER A 69 7.96 -21.60 21.03
CA SER A 69 7.18 -21.31 22.25
C SER A 69 5.96 -20.44 21.99
N ASP A 70 5.85 -19.90 20.77
CA ASP A 70 4.81 -18.95 20.35
C ASP A 70 4.79 -17.71 21.25
N VAL A 71 5.95 -17.09 21.40
CA VAL A 71 6.16 -15.90 22.24
C VAL A 71 6.85 -14.83 21.41
N LEU A 72 6.30 -13.61 21.48
CA LEU A 72 6.91 -12.43 20.91
C LEU A 72 7.70 -11.70 21.99
N TYR A 73 8.99 -11.53 21.78
CA TYR A 73 9.84 -10.77 22.69
C TYR A 73 9.95 -9.32 22.21
N PHE A 74 9.78 -8.37 23.11
CA PHE A 74 10.00 -6.94 22.84
C PHE A 74 10.94 -6.36 23.88
N ILE A 75 11.95 -5.61 23.46
CA ILE A 75 12.80 -4.87 24.38
C ILE A 75 12.67 -3.37 24.14
N ASN A 76 12.34 -2.62 25.19
CA ASN A 76 12.43 -1.16 25.14
C ASN A 76 13.82 -0.73 25.63
N GLY A 77 14.70 -0.30 24.72
CA GLY A 77 16.05 0.19 25.02
C GLY A 77 16.11 1.44 25.90
N ALA A 78 15.04 2.24 26.01
CA ALA A 78 14.99 3.38 26.92
C ALA A 78 14.70 2.99 28.38
N ARG A 79 14.10 1.81 28.62
CA ARG A 79 13.67 1.34 29.94
C ARG A 79 14.44 0.11 30.46
N ASP A 80 15.29 -0.50 29.63
CA ASP A 80 16.04 -1.72 29.93
C ASP A 80 15.13 -2.90 30.34
N VAL A 81 13.92 -3.00 29.78
CA VAL A 81 12.95 -4.08 30.08
C VAL A 81 12.73 -4.94 28.84
N LEU A 82 12.92 -6.25 29.00
CA LEU A 82 12.54 -7.28 28.04
C LEU A 82 11.16 -7.81 28.43
N TYR A 83 10.20 -7.68 27.52
CA TYR A 83 8.84 -8.18 27.63
C TYR A 83 8.72 -9.48 26.86
N GLU A 84 8.04 -10.46 27.46
CA GLU A 84 7.46 -11.61 26.78
C GLU A 84 5.99 -11.27 26.53
N ILE A 85 5.59 -11.25 25.27
CA ILE A 85 4.28 -10.83 24.79
C ILE A 85 3.63 -12.03 24.11
N ASP A 86 2.34 -12.21 24.37
CA ASP A 86 1.50 -13.14 23.61
C ASP A 86 1.24 -12.54 22.21
N PRO A 87 1.66 -13.21 21.13
CA PRO A 87 1.51 -12.70 19.78
C PRO A 87 0.05 -12.64 19.29
N ASP A 88 -0.91 -13.22 20.02
CA ASP A 88 -2.35 -13.15 19.66
C ASP A 88 -3.00 -11.82 20.06
N ASP A 89 -2.70 -11.31 21.26
CA ASP A 89 -3.47 -10.23 21.89
C ASP A 89 -2.59 -9.12 22.52
N GLY A 90 -1.26 -9.22 22.42
CA GLY A 90 -0.34 -8.23 23.00
C GLY A 90 -0.21 -8.33 24.52
N THR A 91 -0.80 -9.35 25.17
CA THR A 91 -0.73 -9.50 26.63
C THR A 91 0.69 -9.79 27.10
N VAL A 92 1.10 -9.10 28.19
CA VAL A 92 2.43 -9.30 28.78
C VAL A 92 2.44 -10.60 29.60
N LEU A 93 3.11 -11.61 29.07
CA LEU A 93 3.33 -12.91 29.71
C LEU A 93 4.37 -12.82 30.84
N ASP A 94 5.46 -12.08 30.61
CA ASP A 94 6.48 -11.76 31.61
C ASP A 94 7.21 -10.45 31.26
N SER A 95 7.89 -9.85 32.25
CA SER A 95 8.67 -8.63 32.03
C SER A 95 9.89 -8.61 32.94
N ASP A 96 11.08 -8.59 32.34
CA ASP A 96 12.34 -8.71 33.06
C ASP A 96 13.26 -7.52 32.81
N ALA A 97 13.75 -6.94 33.91
CA ALA A 97 14.73 -5.87 33.85
C ALA A 97 16.10 -6.46 33.45
N ILE A 98 16.58 -6.07 32.28
CA ILE A 98 17.88 -6.49 31.77
C ILE A 98 18.96 -5.65 32.45
N VAL A 99 19.90 -6.33 33.12
CA VAL A 99 21.02 -5.66 33.79
C VAL A 99 22.33 -6.17 33.19
N SER A 100 23.07 -5.28 32.51
CA SER A 100 24.44 -5.57 32.10
C SER A 100 25.27 -6.03 33.31
N PRO A 101 26.00 -7.16 33.24
CA PRO A 101 26.75 -7.71 34.35
C PRO A 101 27.93 -6.82 34.81
N ILE A 102 28.26 -5.73 34.10
CA ILE A 102 29.24 -4.74 34.56
C ILE A 102 28.62 -3.47 35.20
N ASN A 103 27.29 -3.40 35.28
CA ASN A 103 26.54 -2.53 36.19
C ASN A 103 26.74 -1.02 35.89
N THR A 104 26.73 -0.62 34.61
CA THR A 104 26.99 0.76 34.17
C THR A 104 25.98 1.32 33.17
N SER A 105 25.08 2.21 33.63
CA SER A 105 24.16 3.08 32.84
C SER A 105 23.10 2.35 31.98
N PRO A 106 21.92 2.96 31.71
CA PRO A 106 20.92 2.39 30.79
C PRO A 106 21.53 2.23 29.40
N GLY A 107 21.35 1.07 28.76
CA GLY A 107 21.97 0.71 27.50
C GLY A 107 20.98 0.85 26.34
N ALA A 108 21.43 1.42 25.22
CA ALA A 108 20.67 1.35 23.96
C ALA A 108 20.81 -0.08 23.41
N TYR A 109 19.72 -0.85 23.49
CA TYR A 109 19.64 -2.21 22.94
C TYR A 109 19.02 -2.11 21.55
N ASP A 110 19.81 -2.40 20.52
CA ASP A 110 19.42 -2.10 19.14
C ASP A 110 19.09 -3.38 18.35
N GLY A 111 19.05 -4.55 18.97
CA GLY A 111 18.72 -5.79 18.26
C GLY A 111 18.42 -6.96 19.17
N LEU A 112 17.52 -7.82 18.72
CA LEU A 112 17.03 -8.97 19.47
C LEU A 112 16.92 -10.17 18.54
N ALA A 113 17.22 -11.37 19.03
CA ALA A 113 17.03 -12.61 18.28
C ALA A 113 16.75 -13.78 19.23
N VAL A 114 15.96 -14.76 18.80
CA VAL A 114 15.71 -15.98 19.59
C VAL A 114 16.26 -17.20 18.87
N LEU A 115 17.00 -18.04 19.60
CA LEU A 115 17.56 -19.27 19.05
C LEU A 115 17.68 -20.34 20.12
N ASN A 116 17.07 -21.51 19.86
CA ASN A 116 17.07 -22.66 20.78
C ASN A 116 16.55 -22.36 22.21
N GLY A 117 15.56 -21.46 22.33
CA GLY A 117 14.97 -21.05 23.62
C GLY A 117 15.87 -20.15 24.47
N GLU A 118 16.86 -19.51 23.87
CA GLU A 118 17.66 -18.44 24.47
C GLU A 118 17.44 -17.15 23.67
N VAL A 119 17.35 -16.02 24.37
CA VAL A 119 17.20 -14.69 23.77
C VAL A 119 18.56 -14.02 23.70
N TYR A 120 18.92 -13.53 22.52
CA TYR A 120 20.18 -12.87 22.22
C TYR A 120 19.90 -11.38 22.05
N ILE A 121 20.49 -10.56 22.91
CA ILE A 121 20.27 -9.12 22.96
C ILE A 121 21.56 -8.43 22.53
N LEU A 122 21.50 -7.60 21.50
CA LEU A 122 22.62 -6.82 21.01
C LEU A 122 22.80 -5.56 21.87
N ASP A 123 23.91 -5.49 22.60
CA ASP A 123 24.35 -4.30 23.31
C ASP A 123 25.40 -3.57 22.48
N VAL A 124 25.03 -2.42 21.91
CA VAL A 124 25.90 -1.62 21.04
C VAL A 124 26.68 -0.54 21.82
N THR A 125 26.37 -0.32 23.10
CA THR A 125 26.94 0.80 23.84
C THR A 125 28.34 0.49 24.37
N ALA A 126 29.30 1.35 24.04
CA ALA A 126 30.67 1.19 24.51
C ALA A 126 30.79 1.52 26.02
N GLU A 127 30.87 0.48 26.87
CA GLU A 127 30.93 0.65 28.32
C GLU A 127 32.33 1.04 28.85
N THR A 128 32.38 1.69 30.02
CA THR A 128 33.65 2.05 30.69
C THR A 128 33.86 1.25 31.98
N ILE A 129 34.82 0.32 31.98
CA ILE A 129 35.08 -0.58 33.11
C ILE A 129 35.43 0.20 34.42
N PRO A 130 34.65 0.05 35.51
CA PRO A 130 34.96 0.69 36.78
C PRO A 130 36.20 0.09 37.48
N GLY A 131 37.19 0.95 37.82
CA GLY A 131 38.24 0.62 38.80
C GLY A 131 39.69 0.52 38.31
N GLN A 132 40.03 0.96 37.10
CA GLN A 132 41.42 1.02 36.66
C GLN A 132 42.14 2.31 37.12
N ALA A 133 43.36 2.16 37.63
CA ALA A 133 44.12 3.26 38.23
C ALA A 133 44.60 4.26 37.17
N ALA A 134 44.33 5.55 37.38
CA ALA A 134 44.82 6.65 36.55
C ALA A 134 46.34 6.55 36.31
N ASP A 135 46.78 6.89 35.10
CA ASP A 135 48.20 6.98 34.80
C ASP A 135 48.86 8.18 35.52
N GLN A 136 50.19 8.30 35.44
CA GLN A 136 50.93 9.35 36.16
C GLN A 136 50.65 10.79 35.67
N ASN A 137 49.83 10.96 34.63
CA ASN A 137 49.41 12.25 34.09
C ASN A 137 47.93 12.56 34.37
N ASN A 138 47.23 11.72 35.13
CA ASN A 138 45.82 11.87 35.46
C ASN A 138 44.89 11.73 34.25
N ASN A 139 45.35 11.05 33.18
CA ASN A 139 44.47 10.58 32.12
C ASN A 139 43.95 9.20 32.54
N ILE A 140 42.63 9.03 32.49
CA ILE A 140 41.98 7.72 32.58
C ILE A 140 42.11 7.13 31.17
N PRO A 141 42.85 6.03 30.96
CA PRO A 141 42.76 5.29 29.70
C PRO A 141 41.36 4.67 29.67
N GLN A 142 40.49 5.18 28.79
CA GLN A 142 39.24 4.49 28.48
C GLN A 142 39.60 3.34 27.55
N ILE A 143 39.56 2.13 28.11
CA ILE A 143 39.32 0.95 27.29
C ILE A 143 37.80 0.94 27.16
N LEU A 144 37.32 1.23 25.96
CA LEU A 144 35.94 1.01 25.57
C LEU A 144 35.75 -0.51 25.48
N ASP A 145 34.71 -1.06 26.14
CA ASP A 145 34.27 -2.42 25.80
C ASP A 145 33.71 -2.39 24.36
N PRO A 146 34.01 -3.41 23.54
CA PRO A 146 33.41 -3.54 22.21
C PRO A 146 31.93 -3.96 22.34
N PRO A 147 31.10 -3.78 21.29
CA PRO A 147 29.75 -4.32 21.27
C PRO A 147 29.70 -5.82 21.62
N GLU A 148 28.68 -6.22 22.37
CA GLU A 148 28.50 -7.56 22.91
C GLU A 148 27.08 -8.08 22.67
N ILE A 149 26.93 -9.41 22.63
CA ILE A 149 25.61 -10.05 22.63
C ILE A 149 25.39 -10.68 24.01
N LEU A 150 24.39 -10.19 24.74
CA LEU A 150 23.92 -10.79 25.99
C LEU A 150 23.06 -12.00 25.64
N VAL A 151 23.27 -13.12 26.34
CA VAL A 151 22.41 -14.30 26.19
C VAL A 151 21.57 -14.43 27.45
N PHE A 152 20.28 -14.19 27.29
CA PHE A 152 19.25 -14.30 28.30
C PHE A 152 18.60 -15.69 28.24
N ASP A 153 18.40 -16.30 29.41
CA ASP A 153 17.67 -17.56 29.60
C ASP A 153 16.28 -17.21 30.17
N PRO A 154 15.23 -17.21 29.33
CA PRO A 154 13.85 -16.89 29.74
C PRO A 154 13.37 -17.73 30.93
N VAL A 155 13.69 -19.03 30.93
CA VAL A 155 13.26 -19.95 31.99
C VAL A 155 13.96 -19.65 33.33
N GLY A 156 15.16 -19.09 33.25
CA GLY A 156 15.99 -18.74 34.39
C GLY A 156 15.82 -17.31 34.89
N ASP A 157 15.14 -16.44 34.11
CA ASP A 157 15.08 -14.97 34.28
C ASP A 157 16.46 -14.40 34.63
N THR A 158 17.46 -14.74 33.81
CA THR A 158 18.82 -14.24 34.00
C THR A 158 19.63 -14.22 32.71
N VAL A 159 20.51 -13.22 32.58
CA VAL A 159 21.61 -13.26 31.61
C VAL A 159 22.60 -14.35 32.00
N VAL A 160 22.69 -15.41 31.20
CA VAL A 160 23.51 -16.59 31.47
C VAL A 160 24.88 -16.54 30.84
N ARG A 161 25.05 -15.79 29.74
CA ARG A 161 26.33 -15.63 29.02
C ARG A 161 26.45 -14.26 28.38
N MET A 162 27.68 -13.91 28.02
CA MET A 162 28.01 -12.81 27.14
C MET A 162 28.90 -13.33 26.02
N LEU A 163 28.60 -12.93 24.80
CA LEU A 163 29.41 -13.20 23.63
C LEU A 163 30.15 -11.91 23.25
N ASN A 164 31.45 -11.84 23.53
CA ASN A 164 32.26 -10.81 22.93
C ASN A 164 32.39 -11.12 21.44
N LEU A 165 32.11 -10.14 20.59
CA LEU A 165 32.29 -10.25 19.15
C LEU A 165 33.80 -10.29 18.82
N VAL A 166 34.43 -11.46 18.93
CA VAL A 166 35.88 -11.65 18.77
C VAL A 166 36.19 -12.33 17.44
N GLY A 167 36.77 -11.57 16.50
CA GLY A 167 37.10 -12.07 15.15
C GLY A 167 37.10 -10.99 14.07
N THR A 168 36.59 -9.82 14.41
CA THR A 168 36.46 -8.60 13.60
C THR A 168 37.76 -7.78 13.56
N GLY A 169 38.73 -8.13 14.42
CA GLY A 169 40.12 -7.68 14.33
C GLY A 169 40.53 -6.68 15.39
N GLU A 170 40.72 -7.11 16.64
CA GLU A 170 41.61 -6.43 17.58
C GLU A 170 42.52 -7.42 18.31
N GLY A 171 43.82 -7.17 18.20
CA GLY A 171 44.84 -7.67 19.11
C GLY A 171 45.53 -6.44 19.70
N PRO A 172 46.02 -6.48 20.96
CA PRO A 172 46.30 -5.28 21.74
C PRO A 172 47.42 -4.43 21.11
N LEU A 173 47.20 -3.12 20.96
CA LEU A 173 48.22 -2.17 20.52
C LEU A 173 49.37 -2.02 21.54
N PRO A 174 50.62 -2.14 21.07
CA PRO A 174 51.59 -1.11 21.38
C PRO A 174 52.15 -0.49 20.10
N GLY A 175 51.52 0.61 19.69
CA GLY A 175 52.15 1.68 18.92
C GLY A 175 52.22 1.48 17.40
N GLY A 176 51.21 2.03 16.70
CA GLY A 176 51.34 2.46 15.31
C GLY A 176 50.06 2.31 14.50
N ALA A 177 49.51 3.45 14.08
CA ALA A 177 48.53 3.72 13.00
C ALA A 177 47.36 2.75 12.81
N ASN A 178 46.14 3.29 12.97
CA ASN A 178 44.85 2.68 12.67
C ASN A 178 44.87 1.87 11.37
N LEU A 179 44.53 0.59 11.47
CA LEU A 179 44.12 -0.24 10.34
C LEU A 179 42.57 -0.23 10.27
N PRO A 180 41.96 -0.38 9.09
CA PRO A 180 40.49 -0.42 8.96
C PRO A 180 39.94 -1.75 9.50
N GLY A 181 38.81 -1.72 10.20
CA GLY A 181 38.12 -2.92 10.72
C GLY A 181 37.55 -2.82 12.14
N THR A 182 37.21 -1.62 12.63
CA THR A 182 36.45 -1.43 13.87
C THR A 182 34.96 -1.33 13.53
N PHE A 183 34.11 -2.16 14.14
CA PHE A 183 32.67 -1.88 14.27
C PHE A 183 32.57 -0.63 15.15
N ALA A 184 32.57 0.55 14.52
CA ALA A 184 32.49 1.82 15.24
C ALA A 184 31.04 2.19 15.54
N ASP A 185 30.10 1.63 14.77
CA ASP A 185 28.66 1.80 14.85
C ASP A 185 28.03 0.46 14.38
N ILE A 186 26.91 -0.01 14.92
CA ILE A 186 26.14 -1.18 14.41
C ILE A 186 24.73 -0.65 14.22
N THR A 187 24.11 -0.84 13.06
CA THR A 187 22.83 -0.23 12.67
C THR A 187 21.65 -1.18 12.88
N GLY A 188 21.48 -1.74 14.08
CA GLY A 188 20.19 -2.31 14.50
C GLY A 188 19.79 -3.73 14.04
N GLY A 189 20.54 -4.40 13.16
CA GLY A 189 20.15 -5.72 12.66
C GLY A 189 20.75 -6.92 13.40
N LEU A 190 19.98 -7.61 14.25
CA LEU A 190 20.32 -8.95 14.78
C LEU A 190 19.22 -9.96 14.43
N ALA A 191 19.58 -11.10 13.82
CA ALA A 191 18.65 -12.20 13.57
C ALA A 191 19.30 -13.55 13.88
N ALA A 192 18.49 -14.61 13.93
CA ALA A 192 18.95 -15.99 14.08
C ALA A 192 18.54 -16.86 12.88
N ILE A 193 19.41 -17.80 12.50
CA ILE A 193 19.11 -18.80 11.46
C ILE A 193 19.43 -20.21 11.97
N ASP A 194 18.52 -21.17 11.78
CA ASP A 194 18.75 -22.61 12.01
C ASP A 194 18.42 -23.46 10.78
N PRO A 195 19.26 -23.44 9.73
CA PRO A 195 19.03 -24.22 8.54
C PRO A 195 19.43 -25.67 8.81
N SER A 196 18.49 -26.50 9.23
CA SER A 196 18.53 -27.98 9.27
C SER A 196 19.84 -28.66 9.73
N GLY A 197 20.69 -28.01 10.55
CA GLY A 197 21.90 -28.64 11.08
C GLY A 197 23.03 -27.78 11.66
N THR A 198 23.09 -26.45 11.45
CA THR A 198 24.10 -25.58 12.08
C THR A 198 23.54 -24.19 12.42
N PRO A 199 23.22 -23.91 13.69
CA PRO A 199 22.66 -22.63 14.12
C PRO A 199 23.69 -21.50 14.05
N ALA A 200 23.27 -20.33 13.58
CA ALA A 200 24.06 -19.11 13.51
C ALA A 200 23.23 -17.87 13.88
N LEU A 201 23.90 -16.79 14.30
CA LEU A 201 23.31 -15.45 14.38
C LEU A 201 23.75 -14.64 13.16
N LEU A 202 22.88 -13.81 12.62
CA LEU A 202 23.18 -12.89 11.54
C LEU A 202 23.25 -11.49 12.13
N LEU A 203 24.36 -10.80 11.88
CA LEU A 203 24.60 -9.45 12.37
C LEU A 203 24.91 -8.54 11.18
N LEU A 204 24.15 -7.46 11.04
CA LEU A 204 24.37 -6.47 9.99
C LEU A 204 25.52 -5.53 10.36
N ASP A 205 26.38 -5.20 9.39
CA ASP A 205 27.48 -4.26 9.61
C ASP A 205 27.02 -2.80 9.66
N SER A 206 27.89 -1.92 10.17
CA SER A 206 27.65 -0.48 10.43
C SER A 206 27.19 0.38 9.26
N ARG A 207 27.15 -0.19 8.05
CA ARG A 207 26.87 0.50 6.80
C ARG A 207 25.75 -0.19 6.03
N GLY A 208 25.12 -1.22 6.61
CA GLY A 208 24.11 -2.01 5.93
C GLY A 208 24.66 -2.68 4.67
N THR A 209 25.93 -3.10 4.63
CA THR A 209 26.58 -3.60 3.40
C THR A 209 27.06 -5.05 3.47
N GLU A 210 27.30 -5.58 4.67
CA GLU A 210 27.68 -6.98 4.90
C GLU A 210 26.86 -7.58 6.03
N VAL A 211 26.39 -8.81 5.83
CA VAL A 211 25.81 -9.65 6.88
C VAL A 211 26.89 -10.59 7.40
N HIS A 212 27.13 -10.57 8.70
CA HIS A 212 28.08 -11.42 9.40
C HIS A 212 27.38 -12.62 10.05
N GLU A 213 27.83 -13.84 9.74
CA GLU A 213 27.38 -15.06 10.41
C GLU A 213 28.20 -15.29 11.69
N ILE A 214 27.60 -15.10 12.85
CA ILE A 214 28.21 -15.24 14.17
C ILE A 214 27.87 -16.61 14.78
N ASP A 215 28.87 -17.33 15.28
CA ASP A 215 28.66 -18.57 16.03
C ASP A 215 28.01 -18.25 17.41
N PRO A 216 26.78 -18.71 17.68
CA PRO A 216 26.02 -18.41 18.90
C PRO A 216 26.64 -19.00 20.17
N THR A 217 27.63 -19.88 20.03
CA THR A 217 28.37 -20.46 21.17
C THR A 217 29.65 -19.71 21.52
N SER A 218 30.23 -18.98 20.56
CA SER A 218 31.56 -18.40 20.71
C SER A 218 31.65 -16.90 20.42
N GLY A 219 30.63 -16.29 19.79
CA GLY A 219 30.63 -14.89 19.37
C GLY A 219 31.60 -14.61 18.21
N VAL A 220 32.12 -15.65 17.56
CA VAL A 220 33.10 -15.53 16.48
C VAL A 220 32.36 -15.45 15.15
N SER A 221 32.69 -14.45 14.32
CA SER A 221 32.28 -14.42 12.91
C SER A 221 32.89 -15.62 12.16
N THR A 222 32.02 -16.44 11.59
CA THR A 222 32.34 -17.69 10.87
C THR A 222 32.35 -17.49 9.36
N SER A 223 31.54 -16.57 8.85
CA SER A 223 31.48 -16.14 7.45
C SER A 223 30.93 -14.70 7.36
N ASN A 224 31.14 -14.06 6.21
CA ASN A 224 30.53 -12.78 5.86
C ASN A 224 29.95 -12.92 4.46
N PHE A 225 28.79 -12.31 4.24
CA PHE A 225 28.14 -12.27 2.95
C PHE A 225 27.85 -10.81 2.59
N SER A 226 28.25 -10.41 1.40
CA SER A 226 27.73 -9.20 0.77
C SER A 226 26.51 -9.61 -0.04
N PRO A 227 25.33 -8.98 0.15
CA PRO A 227 24.15 -9.24 -0.67
C PRO A 227 24.50 -9.09 -2.15
N ALA A 228 24.16 -10.08 -2.96
CA ALA A 228 24.52 -10.09 -4.38
C ALA A 228 23.48 -9.30 -5.17
N GLY A 229 23.84 -8.10 -5.65
CA GLY A 229 23.05 -7.40 -6.68
C GLY A 229 22.39 -6.09 -6.25
N ALA A 230 22.31 -5.77 -4.95
CA ALA A 230 21.77 -4.49 -4.49
C ALA A 230 22.85 -3.70 -3.74
N ALA A 231 23.20 -2.52 -4.27
CA ALA A 231 23.91 -1.51 -3.50
C ALA A 231 22.85 -0.80 -2.67
N GLY A 232 22.74 -1.07 -1.38
CA GLY A 232 21.79 -0.41 -0.49
C GLY A 232 22.38 -0.35 0.92
N ILE A 233 21.95 0.62 1.73
CA ILE A 233 22.17 0.60 3.17
C ILE A 233 20.97 -0.15 3.75
N TYR A 234 21.17 -1.40 4.15
CA TYR A 234 20.13 -2.15 4.86
C TYR A 234 20.10 -1.71 6.34
N GLU A 235 18.90 -1.64 6.90
CA GLU A 235 18.68 -1.28 8.30
C GLU A 235 18.14 -2.47 9.11
N GLY A 236 17.56 -3.46 8.44
CA GLY A 236 17.08 -4.71 9.04
C GLY A 236 17.73 -5.97 8.46
N VAL A 237 17.81 -7.04 9.26
CA VAL A 237 18.20 -8.38 8.79
C VAL A 237 17.24 -9.42 9.37
N ALA A 238 16.76 -10.34 8.54
CA ALA A 238 15.90 -11.44 8.93
C ALA A 238 16.29 -12.73 8.19
N ALA A 239 15.74 -13.88 8.60
CA ALA A 239 15.94 -15.16 7.91
C ALA A 239 14.63 -15.95 7.79
N PHE A 240 14.26 -16.34 6.57
CA PHE A 240 13.04 -17.10 6.23
C PHE A 240 13.26 -17.99 4.99
N GLY A 241 12.62 -19.14 4.89
CA GLY A 241 12.79 -20.16 3.85
C GLY A 241 14.22 -20.70 3.65
N GLY A 242 15.12 -20.58 4.63
CA GLY A 242 16.57 -20.78 4.43
C GLY A 242 17.27 -19.65 3.64
N ASN A 243 16.57 -18.55 3.38
CA ASN A 243 17.08 -17.31 2.80
C ASN A 243 17.34 -16.26 3.88
N VAL A 244 18.17 -15.27 3.56
CA VAL A 244 18.40 -14.07 4.38
C VAL A 244 17.64 -12.93 3.72
N HIS A 245 16.74 -12.32 4.47
CA HIS A 245 15.93 -11.19 4.06
C HIS A 245 16.56 -9.92 4.66
N LEU A 246 16.54 -8.83 3.92
CA LEU A 246 17.12 -7.55 4.35
C LEU A 246 16.05 -6.49 4.23
N GLY A 247 15.84 -5.73 5.30
CA GLY A 247 15.00 -4.55 5.27
C GLY A 247 15.80 -3.38 4.71
N THR A 248 15.28 -2.75 3.67
CA THR A 248 15.75 -1.45 3.18
C THR A 248 14.96 -0.38 3.94
N GLY A 249 15.65 0.47 4.71
CA GLY A 249 15.15 1.84 4.87
C GLY A 249 15.25 2.54 3.52
N SER A 250 14.44 3.59 3.30
CA SER A 250 14.24 4.24 2.00
C SER A 250 15.51 4.27 1.14
N SER A 251 15.42 3.60 -0.01
CA SER A 251 16.60 3.29 -0.81
C SER A 251 17.03 4.50 -1.61
N ASN A 252 18.13 5.15 -1.23
CA ASN A 252 18.90 6.09 -2.07
C ASN A 252 19.54 5.37 -3.29
N ASN A 253 18.77 4.68 -4.12
CA ASN A 253 19.26 4.02 -5.32
C ASN A 253 18.66 4.67 -6.56
N PRO A 254 19.44 5.43 -7.34
CA PRO A 254 18.91 6.14 -8.47
C PRO A 254 18.32 5.16 -9.52
N PRO A 255 17.10 5.41 -10.04
CA PRO A 255 16.44 4.64 -11.09
C PRO A 255 17.34 4.49 -12.30
N ASN A 256 17.19 3.34 -12.94
CA ASN A 256 17.91 3.02 -14.16
C ASN A 256 16.92 2.90 -15.31
N PHE A 257 16.81 3.98 -16.07
CA PHE A 257 15.94 4.08 -17.23
C PHE A 257 16.54 3.38 -18.45
N PHE A 258 15.74 2.55 -19.10
CA PHE A 258 16.06 2.01 -20.43
C PHE A 258 15.11 2.60 -21.47
N SER A 259 15.69 3.08 -22.58
CA SER A 259 14.90 3.52 -23.73
C SER A 259 14.25 2.31 -24.42
N ASN A 260 12.93 2.18 -24.31
CA ASN A 260 12.17 1.24 -25.10
C ASN A 260 12.05 1.73 -26.56
N PRO A 261 11.66 0.87 -27.51
CA PRO A 261 11.20 1.35 -28.81
C PRO A 261 10.14 2.45 -28.60
N PRO A 262 10.19 3.57 -29.35
CA PRO A 262 9.19 4.61 -29.16
C PRO A 262 7.79 4.03 -29.42
N ILE A 263 6.83 4.40 -28.56
CA ILE A 263 5.40 4.04 -28.70
C ILE A 263 4.94 4.40 -30.11
N THR A 264 5.28 5.62 -30.54
CA THR A 264 5.14 6.03 -31.93
C THR A 264 6.26 6.98 -32.35
N SER A 265 6.60 6.93 -33.64
CA SER A 265 7.53 7.85 -34.31
C SER A 265 6.84 8.53 -35.51
N SER A 266 5.53 8.74 -35.35
CA SER A 266 4.66 9.32 -36.38
C SER A 266 3.68 10.35 -35.83
N ALA A 267 3.94 10.85 -34.62
CA ALA A 267 3.21 11.94 -33.98
C ALA A 267 3.82 13.28 -34.43
N ASP A 268 3.45 13.76 -35.63
CA ASP A 268 4.12 14.91 -36.28
C ASP A 268 3.95 16.18 -35.42
N GLY A 269 5.03 16.64 -34.80
CA GLY A 269 4.99 17.72 -33.81
C GLY A 269 4.32 17.35 -32.49
N ALA A 270 4.68 16.20 -31.89
CA ALA A 270 4.22 15.80 -30.56
C ALA A 270 4.45 16.91 -29.51
N ASN A 271 3.37 17.37 -28.86
CA ASN A 271 3.42 18.45 -27.86
C ASN A 271 3.04 17.99 -26.44
N SER A 272 2.18 16.99 -26.28
CA SER A 272 1.73 16.55 -24.96
C SER A 272 1.48 15.04 -24.95
N VAL A 273 1.67 14.43 -23.77
CA VAL A 273 1.52 13.00 -23.50
C VAL A 273 1.04 12.83 -22.06
N VAL A 274 0.02 12.00 -21.87
CA VAL A 274 -0.50 11.55 -20.57
C VAL A 274 -0.78 10.05 -20.61
N ALA A 275 -0.95 9.42 -19.46
CA ALA A 275 -1.18 7.98 -19.36
C ALA A 275 -2.25 7.64 -18.32
N ILE A 276 -3.15 6.73 -18.68
CA ILE A 276 -4.27 6.23 -17.88
C ILE A 276 -4.84 4.99 -18.57
N ASP A 277 -5.48 4.08 -17.84
CA ASP A 277 -6.31 3.03 -18.46
C ASP A 277 -7.56 3.67 -19.09
N LEU A 278 -7.59 3.79 -20.42
CA LEU A 278 -8.63 4.51 -21.14
C LEU A 278 -9.80 3.61 -21.57
N ASP A 279 -9.59 2.28 -21.65
CA ASP A 279 -10.62 1.34 -22.08
C ASP A 279 -11.07 0.33 -21.02
N GLY A 280 -10.55 0.45 -19.79
CA GLY A 280 -11.01 -0.22 -18.59
C GLY A 280 -10.60 -1.69 -18.52
N ASP A 281 -9.50 -2.06 -19.17
CA ASP A 281 -8.99 -3.44 -19.19
C ASP A 281 -7.92 -3.74 -18.14
N GLY A 282 -7.48 -2.71 -17.40
CA GLY A 282 -6.50 -2.76 -16.33
C GLY A 282 -5.06 -2.45 -16.77
N ASP A 283 -4.82 -2.23 -18.07
CA ASP A 283 -3.50 -1.86 -18.59
C ASP A 283 -3.41 -0.35 -18.88
N THR A 284 -2.34 0.31 -18.40
CA THR A 284 -2.15 1.76 -18.63
C THR A 284 -1.94 2.07 -20.12
N ASP A 285 -2.82 2.89 -20.70
CA ASP A 285 -2.73 3.42 -22.06
C ASP A 285 -2.00 4.76 -22.12
N VAL A 286 -1.67 5.21 -23.33
CA VAL A 286 -1.03 6.51 -23.56
C VAL A 286 -1.88 7.39 -24.49
N VAL A 287 -2.17 8.62 -24.07
CA VAL A 287 -2.86 9.64 -24.88
C VAL A 287 -1.85 10.70 -25.32
N SER A 288 -1.99 11.21 -26.55
CA SER A 288 -1.03 12.15 -27.13
C SER A 288 -1.66 13.21 -28.03
N ALA A 289 -1.05 14.40 -28.04
CA ALA A 289 -1.38 15.52 -28.91
C ALA A 289 -0.23 15.85 -29.86
N SER A 290 -0.52 15.94 -31.16
CA SER A 290 0.45 16.24 -32.24
C SER A 290 0.03 17.49 -33.01
N GLY A 291 0.82 18.55 -32.87
CA GLY A 291 0.45 19.89 -33.36
C GLY A 291 0.70 20.14 -34.84
N THR A 292 1.54 19.35 -35.52
CA THR A 292 1.87 19.59 -36.95
C THR A 292 0.93 18.85 -37.89
N ASP A 293 0.46 17.67 -37.50
CA ASP A 293 -0.55 16.89 -38.25
C ASP A 293 -1.98 16.99 -37.70
N ASP A 294 -2.19 17.84 -36.70
CA ASP A 294 -3.49 18.17 -36.11
C ASP A 294 -4.15 16.97 -35.39
N THR A 295 -3.36 16.00 -34.92
CA THR A 295 -3.83 14.71 -34.40
C THR A 295 -3.92 14.67 -32.87
N ILE A 296 -5.04 14.16 -32.35
CA ILE A 296 -5.16 13.60 -31.00
C ILE A 296 -5.35 12.09 -31.16
N ALA A 297 -4.54 11.30 -30.46
CA ALA A 297 -4.54 9.85 -30.55
C ALA A 297 -4.26 9.22 -29.19
N TRP A 298 -4.87 8.07 -28.95
CA TRP A 298 -4.51 7.20 -27.84
C TRP A 298 -3.81 5.94 -28.37
N HIS A 299 -3.03 5.28 -27.54
CA HIS A 299 -2.23 4.11 -27.88
C HIS A 299 -2.54 3.00 -26.89
N GLU A 300 -3.33 2.02 -27.33
CA GLU A 300 -3.83 0.88 -26.56
C GLU A 300 -2.67 -0.04 -26.17
N ASN A 301 -2.43 -0.22 -24.87
CA ASN A 301 -1.48 -1.16 -24.31
C ASN A 301 -2.15 -2.53 -24.12
N ASP A 302 -1.63 -3.59 -24.74
CA ASP A 302 -2.27 -4.92 -24.69
C ASP A 302 -1.79 -5.81 -23.53
N GLY A 303 -1.27 -5.21 -22.46
CA GLY A 303 -0.66 -5.89 -21.29
C GLY A 303 0.63 -6.64 -21.61
N SER A 304 1.14 -6.54 -22.84
CA SER A 304 2.37 -7.20 -23.28
C SER A 304 3.42 -6.23 -23.82
N GLU A 305 3.38 -4.99 -23.34
CA GLU A 305 4.27 -3.89 -23.71
C GLU A 305 4.17 -3.53 -25.21
N ASN A 306 3.03 -3.82 -25.86
CA ASN A 306 2.79 -3.46 -27.25
C ASN A 306 1.66 -2.44 -27.36
N PHE A 307 1.94 -1.35 -28.09
CA PHE A 307 1.01 -0.25 -28.26
C PHE A 307 0.34 -0.24 -29.63
N THR A 308 -0.99 -0.10 -29.66
CA THR A 308 -1.79 0.08 -30.87
C THR A 308 -2.38 1.47 -30.94
N ALA A 309 -1.91 2.29 -31.89
CA ALA A 309 -2.39 3.66 -32.06
C ALA A 309 -3.82 3.74 -32.65
N HIS A 310 -4.67 4.51 -31.98
CA HIS A 310 -6.04 4.86 -32.37
C HIS A 310 -6.19 6.38 -32.50
N VAL A 311 -6.62 6.83 -33.68
CA VAL A 311 -6.83 8.27 -33.94
C VAL A 311 -8.19 8.70 -33.40
N VAL A 312 -8.19 9.55 -32.38
CA VAL A 312 -9.39 10.20 -31.82
C VAL A 312 -9.86 11.28 -32.77
N SER A 313 -8.97 12.19 -33.17
CA SER A 313 -9.30 13.31 -34.04
C SER A 313 -8.13 13.79 -34.87
N THR A 314 -8.45 14.38 -36.03
CA THR A 314 -7.53 15.15 -36.89
C THR A 314 -8.09 16.52 -37.27
N ASP A 315 -9.15 16.95 -36.57
CA ASP A 315 -9.92 18.15 -36.90
C ASP A 315 -9.56 19.35 -35.99
N GLN A 316 -8.70 19.16 -34.98
CA GLN A 316 -8.26 20.22 -34.09
C GLN A 316 -6.97 20.85 -34.64
N ASP A 317 -7.02 22.12 -35.02
CA ASP A 317 -5.87 22.77 -35.64
C ASP A 317 -4.83 23.12 -34.56
N GLN A 318 -3.72 22.38 -34.53
CA GLN A 318 -2.59 22.49 -33.60
C GLN A 318 -2.96 22.23 -32.13
N PRO A 319 -3.35 21.00 -31.76
CA PRO A 319 -3.51 20.63 -30.36
C PRO A 319 -2.16 20.80 -29.65
N LYS A 320 -2.22 21.46 -28.50
CA LYS A 320 -1.04 21.80 -27.70
C LYS A 320 -0.92 20.97 -26.45
N ASP A 321 -2.07 20.67 -25.85
CA ASP A 321 -2.11 19.91 -24.64
C ASP A 321 -3.36 19.01 -24.58
N VAL A 322 -3.25 17.91 -23.85
CA VAL A 322 -4.29 16.91 -23.61
C VAL A 322 -4.25 16.46 -22.15
N GLU A 323 -5.42 16.35 -21.55
CA GLU A 323 -5.64 15.83 -20.20
C GLU A 323 -6.74 14.77 -20.22
N VAL A 324 -6.86 14.01 -19.14
CA VAL A 324 -7.84 12.93 -19.00
C VAL A 324 -8.60 13.06 -17.69
N ALA A 325 -9.92 12.90 -17.75
CA ALA A 325 -10.83 12.92 -16.60
C ALA A 325 -12.19 12.36 -17.01
N ASP A 326 -12.99 11.89 -16.06
CA ASP A 326 -14.42 11.65 -16.27
C ASP A 326 -15.16 12.99 -16.19
N VAL A 327 -15.42 13.62 -17.34
CA VAL A 327 -15.94 15.01 -17.38
C VAL A 327 -17.46 15.04 -17.17
N ASP A 328 -18.16 13.93 -17.39
CA ASP A 328 -19.61 13.87 -17.26
C ASP A 328 -20.17 12.90 -16.20
N GLY A 329 -19.27 12.29 -15.42
CA GLY A 329 -19.59 11.51 -14.22
C GLY A 329 -20.22 10.16 -14.54
N ASP A 330 -19.91 9.58 -15.69
CA ASP A 330 -20.48 8.31 -16.14
C ASP A 330 -19.58 7.08 -15.90
N GLY A 331 -18.35 7.31 -15.42
CA GLY A 331 -17.33 6.32 -15.09
C GLY A 331 -16.38 5.99 -16.23
N ASP A 332 -16.59 6.51 -17.44
CA ASP A 332 -15.69 6.34 -18.58
C ASP A 332 -14.73 7.55 -18.69
N ILE A 333 -13.43 7.30 -18.83
CA ILE A 333 -12.43 8.38 -18.94
C ILE A 333 -12.53 9.10 -20.30
N ASP A 334 -12.65 10.43 -20.25
CA ASP A 334 -12.67 11.33 -21.40
C ASP A 334 -11.31 11.95 -21.71
N ILE A 335 -11.19 12.50 -22.93
CA ILE A 335 -9.98 13.23 -23.35
C ILE A 335 -10.29 14.72 -23.51
N VAL A 336 -9.73 15.54 -22.62
CA VAL A 336 -9.77 17.00 -22.67
C VAL A 336 -8.60 17.52 -23.50
N PHE A 337 -8.77 18.65 -24.21
CA PHE A 337 -7.68 19.23 -25.01
C PHE A 337 -7.69 20.75 -25.07
N ALA A 338 -6.47 21.30 -25.23
CA ALA A 338 -6.23 22.68 -25.66
C ALA A 338 -5.68 22.72 -27.09
N ALA A 339 -6.20 23.61 -27.93
CA ALA A 339 -5.75 23.82 -29.31
C ALA A 339 -5.59 25.30 -29.66
N ARG A 340 -4.48 25.64 -30.32
CA ARG A 340 -4.14 27.03 -30.64
C ARG A 340 -5.15 27.69 -31.57
N THR A 341 -5.64 26.93 -32.55
CA THR A 341 -6.51 27.42 -33.62
C THR A 341 -7.66 26.44 -33.92
N GLY A 342 -8.41 26.61 -35.01
CA GLY A 342 -9.46 25.66 -35.41
C GLY A 342 -10.90 26.11 -35.17
N ASN A 343 -11.82 25.22 -34.81
CA ASN A 343 -13.20 25.58 -34.46
C ASN A 343 -13.48 25.56 -32.95
N THR A 344 -12.83 24.65 -32.23
CA THR A 344 -12.86 24.51 -30.77
C THR A 344 -11.44 24.77 -30.24
N ARG A 345 -11.31 25.34 -29.05
CA ARG A 345 -10.03 25.74 -28.44
C ARG A 345 -9.78 24.99 -27.15
N ILE A 346 -10.84 24.92 -26.34
CA ILE A 346 -10.95 24.05 -25.19
C ILE A 346 -12.17 23.18 -25.45
N GLY A 347 -12.03 21.88 -25.29
CA GLY A 347 -13.10 20.92 -25.45
C GLY A 347 -12.65 19.56 -24.94
N TRP A 348 -13.58 18.62 -24.99
CA TRP A 348 -13.32 17.24 -24.59
C TRP A 348 -13.97 16.28 -25.57
N TYR A 349 -13.50 15.05 -25.57
CA TYR A 349 -14.04 13.94 -26.34
C TYR A 349 -14.68 12.94 -25.39
N GLU A 350 -16.01 12.93 -25.39
CA GLU A 350 -16.86 12.00 -24.64
C GLU A 350 -16.60 10.57 -25.09
N ASN A 351 -16.11 9.74 -24.19
CA ASN A 351 -15.93 8.30 -24.36
C ASN A 351 -17.22 7.58 -23.95
N ASP A 352 -17.81 6.77 -24.83
CA ASP A 352 -19.07 6.08 -24.54
C ASP A 352 -18.90 4.65 -23.97
N GLY A 353 -17.73 4.38 -23.37
CA GLY A 353 -17.32 3.06 -22.87
C GLY A 353 -17.15 1.98 -23.94
N ASN A 354 -17.23 2.36 -25.23
CA ASN A 354 -17.06 1.45 -26.37
C ASN A 354 -15.98 1.94 -27.34
N GLN A 355 -15.02 2.72 -26.84
CA GLN A 355 -13.91 3.32 -27.60
C GLN A 355 -14.43 4.24 -28.73
N VAL A 356 -15.57 4.90 -28.53
CA VAL A 356 -16.13 5.89 -29.48
C VAL A 356 -16.14 7.27 -28.84
N PHE A 357 -15.39 8.17 -29.47
CA PHE A 357 -15.18 9.53 -28.98
C PHE A 357 -16.09 10.57 -29.68
N THR A 358 -16.81 11.37 -28.89
CA THR A 358 -17.67 12.45 -29.39
C THR A 358 -17.22 13.82 -28.90
N LEU A 359 -16.89 14.73 -29.83
CA LEU A 359 -16.42 16.08 -29.48
C LEU A 359 -17.53 16.92 -28.81
N GLN A 360 -17.26 17.35 -27.58
CA GLN A 360 -17.98 18.40 -26.85
C GLN A 360 -17.13 19.68 -26.82
N SER A 361 -17.74 20.82 -27.14
CA SER A 361 -17.02 22.08 -27.29
C SER A 361 -17.29 23.02 -26.13
N VAL A 362 -16.24 23.37 -25.39
CA VAL A 362 -16.30 24.28 -24.23
C VAL A 362 -16.07 25.72 -24.66
N ASN A 363 -14.90 26.00 -25.26
CA ASN A 363 -14.54 27.32 -25.77
C ASN A 363 -14.20 27.27 -27.27
N THR A 364 -14.69 28.26 -28.03
CA THR A 364 -14.45 28.38 -29.48
C THR A 364 -13.84 29.73 -29.87
N THR A 365 -13.64 30.61 -28.90
CA THR A 365 -13.29 32.02 -29.11
C THR A 365 -11.89 32.40 -28.64
N LEU A 366 -11.25 31.60 -27.79
CA LEU A 366 -9.86 31.84 -27.39
C LEU A 366 -8.94 31.91 -28.61
N ASP A 367 -7.93 32.76 -28.52
CA ASP A 367 -6.83 32.87 -29.47
C ASP A 367 -5.54 32.35 -28.81
N ASP A 368 -4.97 31.30 -29.37
CA ASP A 368 -3.74 30.66 -28.89
C ASP A 368 -3.89 30.04 -27.48
N ALA A 369 -4.78 29.04 -27.33
CA ALA A 369 -4.82 28.20 -26.13
C ALA A 369 -3.61 27.26 -26.12
N TRP A 370 -2.88 27.24 -25.01
CA TRP A 370 -1.62 26.48 -24.85
C TRP A 370 -1.76 25.29 -23.92
N ASP A 371 -2.53 25.45 -22.85
CA ASP A 371 -2.60 24.47 -21.75
C ASP A 371 -4.02 24.35 -21.24
N VAL A 372 -4.38 23.16 -20.78
CA VAL A 372 -5.63 22.88 -20.07
C VAL A 372 -5.30 22.04 -18.84
N PHE A 373 -6.01 22.25 -17.74
CA PHE A 373 -5.86 21.44 -16.54
C PHE A 373 -7.26 21.08 -16.02
N VAL A 374 -7.42 19.85 -15.50
CA VAL A 374 -8.70 19.35 -14.97
C VAL A 374 -8.63 19.35 -13.45
N THR A 375 -9.59 19.98 -12.79
CA THR A 375 -9.73 20.00 -11.32
C THR A 375 -11.11 20.52 -10.97
N ASP A 376 -11.59 20.27 -9.76
CA ASP A 376 -12.78 20.94 -9.21
C ASP A 376 -12.35 22.28 -8.59
N VAL A 377 -12.71 23.41 -9.21
CA VAL A 377 -12.25 24.74 -8.77
C VAL A 377 -13.14 25.33 -7.69
N ASP A 378 -14.41 24.91 -7.61
CA ASP A 378 -15.39 25.47 -6.67
C ASP A 378 -15.94 24.50 -5.62
N GLY A 379 -15.42 23.27 -5.59
CA GLY A 379 -15.63 22.29 -4.54
C GLY A 379 -17.02 21.64 -4.58
N ASP A 380 -17.65 21.60 -5.75
CA ASP A 380 -19.00 21.03 -5.92
C ASP A 380 -19.02 19.56 -6.35
N GLY A 381 -17.85 18.98 -6.62
CA GLY A 381 -17.63 17.58 -6.99
C GLY A 381 -17.67 17.32 -8.50
N ASP A 382 -17.98 18.32 -9.33
CA ASP A 382 -17.95 18.19 -10.79
C ASP A 382 -16.56 18.62 -11.35
N VAL A 383 -16.06 17.92 -12.38
CA VAL A 383 -14.76 18.27 -12.99
C VAL A 383 -14.87 19.57 -13.79
N ASP A 384 -14.11 20.60 -13.36
CA ASP A 384 -13.91 21.84 -14.11
C ASP A 384 -12.68 21.81 -15.00
N LEU A 385 -12.60 22.80 -15.89
CA LEU A 385 -11.44 23.01 -16.75
C LEU A 385 -10.77 24.34 -16.45
N LEU A 386 -9.45 24.36 -16.30
CA LEU A 386 -8.61 25.55 -16.26
C LEU A 386 -7.88 25.70 -17.59
N SER A 387 -7.58 26.94 -18.01
CA SER A 387 -6.90 27.17 -19.30
C SER A 387 -5.91 28.32 -19.30
N ALA A 388 -4.83 28.14 -20.06
CA ALA A 388 -3.88 29.17 -20.45
C ALA A 388 -4.08 29.59 -21.91
N SER A 389 -4.28 30.89 -22.16
CA SER A 389 -4.39 31.43 -23.51
C SER A 389 -3.39 32.57 -23.75
N ALA A 390 -2.24 32.23 -24.36
CA ALA A 390 -1.09 33.11 -24.53
C ALA A 390 -1.42 34.44 -25.24
N ALA A 391 -2.13 34.39 -26.37
CA ALA A 391 -2.40 35.61 -27.17
C ALA A 391 -3.57 36.44 -26.65
N ASP A 392 -4.43 35.84 -25.82
CA ASP A 392 -5.51 36.54 -25.12
C ASP A 392 -5.06 37.08 -23.75
N GLU A 393 -3.82 36.83 -23.34
CA GLU A 393 -3.24 37.24 -22.05
C GLU A 393 -4.07 36.71 -20.86
N THR A 394 -4.76 35.57 -21.03
CA THR A 394 -5.89 35.16 -20.16
C THR A 394 -5.63 33.80 -19.50
N VAL A 395 -5.84 33.78 -18.18
CA VAL A 395 -6.07 32.57 -17.38
C VAL A 395 -7.55 32.55 -17.00
N ALA A 396 -8.22 31.43 -17.25
CA ALA A 396 -9.64 31.28 -17.01
C ALA A 396 -10.00 29.84 -16.67
N TRP A 397 -10.96 29.67 -15.77
CA TRP A 397 -11.59 28.38 -15.48
C TRP A 397 -13.01 28.31 -16.08
N TYR A 398 -13.53 27.10 -16.21
CA TYR A 398 -14.82 26.80 -16.80
C TYR A 398 -15.60 25.88 -15.88
N GLU A 399 -16.57 26.47 -15.18
CA GLU A 399 -17.49 25.81 -14.24
C GLU A 399 -18.38 24.80 -14.97
N ASN A 400 -18.31 23.54 -14.58
CA ASN A 400 -19.18 22.45 -14.99
C ASN A 400 -20.28 22.24 -13.95
N ASP A 401 -21.49 22.72 -14.22
CA ASP A 401 -22.61 22.64 -13.25
C ASP A 401 -23.30 21.25 -13.16
N GLY A 402 -22.56 20.18 -13.44
CA GLY A 402 -23.06 18.79 -13.52
C GLY A 402 -24.03 18.53 -14.68
N SER A 403 -24.31 19.53 -15.51
CA SER A 403 -25.18 19.41 -16.69
C SER A 403 -24.42 19.31 -18.02
N GLN A 404 -23.10 19.13 -17.94
CA GLN A 404 -22.16 19.17 -19.06
C GLN A 404 -22.12 20.56 -19.75
N ALA A 405 -22.52 21.60 -19.02
CA ALA A 405 -22.64 22.96 -19.54
C ALA A 405 -21.63 23.89 -18.85
N PHE A 406 -20.63 24.31 -19.62
CA PHE A 406 -19.51 25.08 -19.08
C PHE A 406 -19.76 26.59 -19.03
N THR A 407 -19.48 27.21 -17.87
CA THR A 407 -19.49 28.67 -17.68
C THR A 407 -18.07 29.20 -17.46
N MET A 408 -17.60 30.03 -18.39
CA MET A 408 -16.26 30.62 -18.31
C MET A 408 -16.17 31.74 -17.26
N HIS A 409 -15.21 31.63 -16.37
CA HIS A 409 -14.79 32.64 -15.40
C HIS A 409 -13.33 33.04 -15.63
N SER A 410 -13.07 34.34 -15.75
CA SER A 410 -11.71 34.83 -16.00
C SER A 410 -11.03 35.15 -14.67
N ILE A 411 -9.91 34.49 -14.43
CA ILE A 411 -9.02 34.73 -13.27
C ILE A 411 -8.21 35.99 -13.53
N THR A 412 -7.51 36.04 -14.67
CA THR A 412 -6.81 37.24 -15.13
C THR A 412 -6.89 37.40 -16.65
N THR A 413 -6.71 38.63 -17.11
CA THR A 413 -6.54 38.99 -18.54
C THR A 413 -5.30 39.86 -18.73
N ALA A 414 -4.27 39.62 -17.91
CA ALA A 414 -3.06 40.42 -17.87
C ALA A 414 -1.77 39.56 -17.85
N ALA A 415 -1.89 38.25 -18.09
CA ALA A 415 -0.77 37.31 -18.12
C ALA A 415 -0.28 37.12 -19.57
N ASP A 416 0.59 38.02 -20.04
CA ASP A 416 1.07 38.07 -21.43
C ASP A 416 1.92 36.83 -21.75
N GLY A 417 1.47 36.07 -22.75
CA GLY A 417 2.15 34.85 -23.16
C GLY A 417 2.05 33.70 -22.17
N VAL A 418 0.97 33.61 -21.38
CA VAL A 418 0.73 32.44 -20.51
C VAL A 418 0.73 31.12 -21.30
N THR A 419 1.60 30.18 -20.91
CA THR A 419 1.78 28.89 -21.60
C THR A 419 1.50 27.67 -20.74
N SER A 420 1.40 27.82 -19.42
CA SER A 420 1.10 26.72 -18.51
C SER A 420 0.29 27.21 -17.31
N VAL A 421 -0.62 26.36 -16.83
CA VAL A 421 -1.43 26.53 -15.63
C VAL A 421 -1.41 25.24 -14.82
N PHE A 422 -1.50 25.36 -13.50
CA PHE A 422 -1.62 24.24 -12.57
C PHE A 422 -2.51 24.66 -11.41
N ALA A 423 -3.21 23.73 -10.76
CA ALA A 423 -4.11 24.05 -9.67
C ALA A 423 -3.87 23.15 -8.47
N ILE A 424 -3.71 23.76 -7.31
CA ILE A 424 -3.45 23.15 -6.00
C ILE A 424 -3.68 24.22 -4.94
N ASP A 425 -4.10 23.85 -3.73
CA ASP A 425 -4.18 24.77 -2.60
C ASP A 425 -2.76 25.20 -2.15
N VAL A 426 -2.37 26.45 -2.39
CA VAL A 426 -0.99 26.94 -2.17
C VAL A 426 -0.80 27.47 -0.74
N ASP A 427 -1.86 27.94 -0.09
CA ASP A 427 -1.82 28.55 1.24
C ASP A 427 -2.48 27.71 2.35
N SER A 428 -2.93 26.51 2.00
CA SER A 428 -3.47 25.48 2.89
C SER A 428 -4.76 25.93 3.59
N ASP A 429 -5.61 26.68 2.88
CA ASP A 429 -6.91 27.15 3.39
C ASP A 429 -8.11 26.28 2.98
N GLY A 430 -7.87 25.27 2.13
CA GLY A 430 -8.84 24.29 1.64
C GLY A 430 -9.46 24.64 0.30
N ASP A 431 -9.19 25.82 -0.26
CA ASP A 431 -9.68 26.24 -1.57
C ASP A 431 -8.62 26.02 -2.67
N VAL A 432 -9.05 25.59 -3.86
CA VAL A 432 -8.11 25.36 -4.97
C VAL A 432 -7.61 26.68 -5.55
N ASP A 433 -6.30 26.90 -5.45
CA ASP A 433 -5.61 28.03 -6.09
C ASP A 433 -5.14 27.70 -7.50
N VAL A 434 -4.66 28.74 -8.20
CA VAL A 434 -4.14 28.60 -9.56
C VAL A 434 -2.72 29.16 -9.68
N LEU A 435 -1.83 28.39 -10.29
CA LEU A 435 -0.50 28.80 -10.72
C LEU A 435 -0.46 29.08 -12.22
N SER A 436 0.45 29.95 -12.66
CA SER A 436 0.69 30.21 -14.08
C SER A 436 2.14 30.52 -14.41
N ALA A 437 2.58 30.07 -15.59
CA ALA A 437 3.84 30.46 -16.22
C ALA A 437 3.58 31.35 -17.44
N SER A 438 4.09 32.59 -17.41
CA SER A 438 3.87 33.59 -18.45
C SER A 438 5.16 33.90 -19.23
N ALA A 439 5.24 33.34 -20.44
CA ALA A 439 6.46 33.38 -21.24
C ALA A 439 6.84 34.78 -21.74
N ASP A 440 5.88 35.67 -22.01
CA ASP A 440 6.20 37.03 -22.50
C ASP A 440 6.31 38.06 -21.35
N ASP A 441 5.81 37.75 -20.15
CA ASP A 441 5.98 38.54 -18.92
C ASP A 441 7.22 38.15 -18.08
N ASP A 442 7.85 37.01 -18.37
CA ASP A 442 8.95 36.44 -17.56
C ASP A 442 8.54 36.15 -16.10
N GLU A 443 7.24 35.88 -15.88
CA GLU A 443 6.61 35.80 -14.57
C GLU A 443 6.07 34.39 -14.25
N ILE A 444 6.23 34.00 -12.98
CA ILE A 444 5.53 32.90 -12.32
C ILE A 444 4.61 33.56 -11.29
N ASP A 445 3.32 33.36 -11.44
CA ASP A 445 2.29 33.94 -10.56
C ASP A 445 1.40 32.84 -10.00
N TRP A 446 0.90 33.04 -8.79
CA TRP A 446 -0.21 32.29 -8.23
C TRP A 446 -1.41 33.21 -7.97
N TYR A 447 -2.60 32.63 -7.92
CA TYR A 447 -3.87 33.32 -7.76
C TYR A 447 -4.64 32.66 -6.63
N GLU A 448 -4.65 33.33 -5.48
CA GLU A 448 -5.32 32.94 -4.22
C GLU A 448 -6.84 32.99 -4.40
N ASN A 449 -7.51 31.85 -4.23
CA ASN A 449 -8.96 31.72 -4.25
C ASN A 449 -9.53 31.88 -2.85
N ASP A 450 -10.33 32.93 -2.61
CA ASP A 450 -10.85 33.24 -1.27
C ASP A 450 -12.09 32.42 -0.82
N GLY A 451 -12.27 31.21 -1.39
CA GLY A 451 -13.45 30.36 -1.20
C GLY A 451 -14.77 30.91 -1.74
N SER A 452 -14.73 32.07 -2.39
CA SER A 452 -15.89 32.70 -3.01
C SER A 452 -15.71 32.92 -4.51
N GLN A 453 -14.84 32.09 -5.11
CA GLN A 453 -14.48 32.11 -6.53
C GLN A 453 -13.85 33.46 -6.96
N ASN A 454 -13.27 34.21 -6.01
CA ASN A 454 -12.53 35.44 -6.31
C ASN A 454 -11.03 35.20 -6.14
N PHE A 455 -10.29 35.59 -7.16
CA PHE A 455 -8.86 35.32 -7.24
C PHE A 455 -8.02 36.57 -6.98
N THR A 456 -7.03 36.46 -6.08
CA THR A 456 -6.03 37.50 -5.81
C THR A 456 -4.66 37.07 -6.33
N SER A 457 -4.10 37.86 -7.27
CA SER A 457 -2.82 37.54 -7.90
C SER A 457 -1.61 37.93 -7.05
N HIS A 458 -0.65 37.01 -6.97
CA HIS A 458 0.65 37.15 -6.30
C HIS A 458 1.78 36.68 -7.22
N THR A 459 2.86 37.45 -7.31
CA THR A 459 4.02 37.10 -8.16
C THR A 459 5.10 36.40 -7.36
N ILE A 460 5.37 35.14 -7.70
CA ILE A 460 6.46 34.31 -7.14
C ILE A 460 7.80 34.77 -7.71
N SER A 461 7.88 34.88 -9.04
CA SER A 461 9.10 35.26 -9.75
C SER A 461 8.77 36.22 -10.89
N SER A 462 9.62 37.22 -11.09
CA SER A 462 9.61 38.13 -12.25
C SER A 462 10.92 38.08 -13.02
N SER A 463 11.60 36.95 -12.90
CA SER A 463 12.92 36.71 -13.50
C SER A 463 13.06 35.32 -14.12
N ALA A 464 11.96 34.60 -14.32
CA ALA A 464 11.93 33.35 -15.07
C ALA A 464 11.83 33.71 -16.57
N ASP A 465 12.99 33.94 -17.23
CA ASP A 465 13.07 34.46 -18.61
C ASP A 465 12.41 33.46 -19.58
N ARG A 466 11.22 33.82 -20.07
CA ARG A 466 10.28 32.92 -20.75
C ARG A 466 9.93 31.66 -19.96
N ALA A 467 9.28 31.83 -18.83
CA ALA A 467 8.59 30.75 -18.12
C ALA A 467 7.69 29.93 -19.07
N LYS A 468 7.90 28.62 -19.14
CA LYS A 468 7.16 27.71 -20.04
C LYS A 468 6.22 26.76 -19.30
N SER A 469 6.62 26.27 -18.13
CA SER A 469 5.92 25.25 -17.35
C SER A 469 6.07 25.51 -15.86
N VAL A 470 4.99 25.24 -15.12
CA VAL A 470 4.91 25.28 -13.66
C VAL A 470 4.30 23.97 -13.16
N PHE A 471 4.74 23.54 -11.98
CA PHE A 471 4.17 22.42 -11.23
C PHE A 471 4.37 22.70 -9.73
N ALA A 472 3.56 22.11 -8.86
CA ALA A 472 3.63 22.40 -7.43
C ALA A 472 3.31 21.19 -6.57
N LEU A 473 4.05 21.06 -5.47
CA LEU A 473 3.97 20.02 -4.43
C LEU A 473 4.92 20.39 -3.28
N ASP A 474 4.81 19.75 -2.12
CA ASP A 474 5.75 19.92 -0.99
C ASP A 474 7.11 19.24 -1.28
N MET A 475 8.14 20.03 -1.63
CA MET A 475 9.44 19.50 -2.09
C MET A 475 10.40 19.15 -0.95
N ASP A 476 10.18 19.67 0.26
CA ASP A 476 11.07 19.46 1.41
C ASP A 476 10.43 18.80 2.64
N GLY A 477 9.15 18.44 2.53
CA GLY A 477 8.40 17.61 3.46
C GLY A 477 7.96 18.38 4.71
N ASP A 478 7.82 19.71 4.62
CA ASP A 478 7.43 20.55 5.75
C ASP A 478 5.92 20.84 5.82
N GLY A 479 5.16 20.40 4.82
CA GLY A 479 3.71 20.52 4.69
C GLY A 479 3.23 21.75 3.92
N ASP A 480 4.13 22.64 3.48
CA ASP A 480 3.79 23.81 2.68
C ASP A 480 4.00 23.52 1.18
N ILE A 481 3.06 23.94 0.32
CA ILE A 481 3.17 23.70 -1.13
C ILE A 481 4.24 24.59 -1.76
N ASP A 482 5.22 23.96 -2.40
CA ASP A 482 6.27 24.61 -3.16
C ASP A 482 5.98 24.64 -4.66
N VAL A 483 6.74 25.46 -5.39
CA VAL A 483 6.59 25.61 -6.84
C VAL A 483 7.88 25.25 -7.57
N VAL A 484 7.80 24.43 -8.60
CA VAL A 484 8.88 24.18 -9.56
C VAL A 484 8.54 24.74 -10.95
N SER A 485 9.55 25.17 -11.69
CA SER A 485 9.35 25.78 -13.01
C SER A 485 10.48 25.47 -14.00
N ALA A 486 10.13 25.54 -15.30
CA ALA A 486 11.06 25.60 -16.42
C ALA A 486 10.97 26.95 -17.14
N SER A 487 12.12 27.53 -17.48
CA SER A 487 12.22 28.77 -18.25
C SER A 487 13.21 28.67 -19.43
N GLU A 488 12.72 29.04 -20.62
CA GLU A 488 13.37 28.78 -21.92
C GLU A 488 14.68 29.57 -22.07
N HIS A 489 14.68 30.90 -21.87
CA HIS A 489 15.82 31.75 -22.27
C HIS A 489 16.95 31.86 -21.24
N ASP A 490 16.71 31.48 -20.00
CA ASP A 490 17.74 31.39 -18.96
C ASP A 490 18.17 29.95 -18.62
N ASP A 491 17.72 28.99 -19.43
CA ASP A 491 18.10 27.57 -19.43
C ASP A 491 17.89 26.89 -18.06
N LYS A 492 16.83 27.30 -17.32
CA LYS A 492 16.71 27.07 -15.89
C LYS A 492 15.55 26.14 -15.52
N ILE A 493 15.87 25.22 -14.62
CA ILE A 493 14.90 24.51 -13.76
C ILE A 493 15.06 25.09 -12.35
N ALA A 494 13.99 25.63 -11.78
CA ALA A 494 14.00 26.30 -10.48
C ALA A 494 12.92 25.75 -9.57
N TRP A 495 13.26 25.65 -8.27
CA TRP A 495 12.35 25.41 -7.17
C TRP A 495 12.19 26.70 -6.37
N TYR A 496 10.98 26.99 -5.92
CA TYR A 496 10.60 28.11 -5.09
C TYR A 496 10.03 27.56 -3.78
N GLU A 497 10.83 27.57 -2.72
CA GLU A 497 10.44 27.15 -1.36
C GLU A 497 9.46 28.16 -0.77
N ASN A 498 8.28 27.70 -0.38
CA ASN A 498 7.28 28.43 0.41
C ASN A 498 7.62 28.30 1.90
N ASP A 499 7.64 29.41 2.65
CA ASP A 499 7.99 29.40 4.08
C ASP A 499 6.78 29.29 5.04
N GLY A 500 5.64 28.79 4.56
CA GLY A 500 4.36 28.72 5.26
C GLY A 500 3.77 30.09 5.61
N SER A 501 4.27 31.15 4.97
CA SER A 501 3.81 32.53 5.15
C SER A 501 3.70 33.25 3.80
N GLU A 502 3.39 32.49 2.75
CA GLU A 502 3.23 32.95 1.36
C GLU A 502 4.49 33.62 0.78
N ASN A 503 5.69 33.38 1.35
CA ASN A 503 6.94 33.91 0.80
C ASN A 503 7.75 32.81 0.13
N PHE A 504 8.11 33.08 -1.13
CA PHE A 504 8.85 32.12 -1.94
C PHE A 504 10.35 32.47 -2.06
N THR A 505 11.21 31.47 -1.85
CA THR A 505 12.66 31.56 -2.03
C THR A 505 13.14 30.73 -3.23
N GLU A 506 13.71 31.38 -4.26
CA GLU A 506 14.23 30.69 -5.46
C GLU A 506 15.55 29.92 -5.20
N PHE A 507 15.53 28.64 -5.56
CA PHE A 507 16.66 27.72 -5.69
C PHE A 507 16.76 27.20 -7.12
N ALA A 508 17.86 27.51 -7.81
CA ALA A 508 18.12 26.96 -9.14
C ALA A 508 18.60 25.50 -9.03
N ILE A 509 17.75 24.55 -9.43
CA ILE A 509 18.07 23.12 -9.55
C ILE A 509 19.09 22.92 -10.68
N SER A 510 18.79 23.47 -11.84
CA SER A 510 19.65 23.42 -13.02
C SER A 510 19.67 24.75 -13.76
N THR A 511 20.81 25.08 -14.35
CA THR A 511 20.96 26.19 -15.31
C THR A 511 21.62 25.68 -16.60
N ALA A 512 21.38 24.40 -16.91
CA ALA A 512 21.97 23.68 -18.02
C ALA A 512 20.92 22.96 -18.88
N ALA A 513 19.64 23.23 -18.61
CA ALA A 513 18.50 22.74 -19.36
C ALA A 513 18.27 23.71 -20.54
N ASP A 514 19.07 23.55 -21.61
CA ASP A 514 19.07 24.49 -22.74
C ASP A 514 17.67 24.54 -23.39
N ASP A 515 17.04 25.72 -23.42
CA ASP A 515 15.64 25.91 -23.85
C ASP A 515 14.66 24.95 -23.11
N ALA A 516 14.60 25.05 -21.77
CA ALA A 516 13.72 24.23 -20.93
C ALA A 516 12.21 24.46 -21.25
N GLU A 517 11.46 23.38 -21.45
CA GLU A 517 10.07 23.43 -21.93
C GLU A 517 9.03 22.91 -20.91
N SER A 518 9.34 21.83 -20.19
CA SER A 518 8.40 21.15 -19.27
C SER A 518 9.13 20.69 -18.01
N VAL A 519 8.43 20.77 -16.88
CA VAL A 519 8.80 20.16 -15.59
C VAL A 519 7.67 19.28 -15.08
N TYR A 520 8.04 18.26 -14.33
CA TYR A 520 7.14 17.42 -13.53
C TYR A 520 7.88 17.06 -12.25
N ALA A 521 7.21 16.99 -11.11
CA ALA A 521 7.86 16.63 -9.87
C ALA A 521 7.09 15.51 -9.15
N VAL A 522 7.84 14.50 -8.69
CA VAL A 522 7.35 13.25 -8.09
C VAL A 522 8.53 12.54 -7.42
N ASP A 523 8.29 11.70 -6.42
CA ASP A 523 9.31 10.76 -5.94
C ASP A 523 9.51 9.65 -7.01
N LEU A 524 10.57 9.76 -7.81
CA LEU A 524 10.79 8.87 -8.96
C LEU A 524 11.56 7.60 -8.57
N ASP A 525 12.25 7.62 -7.44
CA ASP A 525 13.10 6.52 -6.97
C ASP A 525 12.59 5.80 -5.72
N GLY A 526 11.49 6.29 -5.16
CA GLY A 526 10.81 5.70 -4.01
C GLY A 526 11.57 5.93 -2.71
N ASP A 527 12.39 6.99 -2.61
CA ASP A 527 13.17 7.29 -1.42
C ASP A 527 12.50 8.28 -0.45
N GLY A 528 11.35 8.82 -0.84
CA GLY A 528 10.52 9.77 -0.09
C GLY A 528 10.87 11.23 -0.32
N ASP A 529 12.00 11.54 -0.99
CA ASP A 529 12.33 12.90 -1.39
C ASP A 529 11.72 13.18 -2.79
N ILE A 530 11.05 14.32 -2.95
CA ILE A 530 10.46 14.62 -4.25
C ILE A 530 11.52 15.07 -5.25
N ASP A 531 11.55 14.37 -6.39
CA ASP A 531 12.44 14.64 -7.51
C ASP A 531 11.83 15.57 -8.56
N VAL A 532 12.67 16.05 -9.48
CA VAL A 532 12.22 16.85 -10.62
C VAL A 532 12.63 16.21 -11.94
N LEU A 533 11.67 16.05 -12.86
CA LEU A 533 11.88 15.71 -14.26
C LEU A 533 11.79 16.95 -15.14
N SER A 534 12.50 16.93 -16.27
CA SER A 534 12.42 18.01 -17.26
C SER A 534 12.57 17.55 -18.70
N ALA A 535 11.93 18.29 -19.61
CA ALA A 535 12.20 18.26 -21.04
C ALA A 535 12.89 19.55 -21.48
N SER A 536 13.86 19.46 -22.38
CA SER A 536 14.60 20.61 -22.90
C SER A 536 14.84 20.49 -24.40
N ASP A 537 14.33 21.46 -25.17
CA ASP A 537 14.33 21.44 -26.64
C ASP A 537 15.74 21.72 -27.20
N GLY A 538 16.51 22.60 -26.56
CA GLY A 538 17.77 23.13 -27.09
C GLY A 538 18.94 22.14 -27.06
N ASN A 539 18.93 21.21 -26.09
CA ASN A 539 19.92 20.13 -25.92
C ASN A 539 19.35 18.72 -26.20
N ASP A 540 18.12 18.60 -26.68
CA ASP A 540 17.44 17.33 -27.01
C ASP A 540 17.37 16.36 -25.80
N GLU A 541 17.16 16.91 -24.58
CA GLU A 541 17.34 16.19 -23.32
C GLU A 541 16.05 15.98 -22.53
N VAL A 542 15.83 14.73 -22.10
CA VAL A 542 14.95 14.37 -20.99
C VAL A 542 15.85 14.06 -19.80
N ALA A 543 15.70 14.80 -18.71
CA ALA A 543 16.54 14.71 -17.52
C ALA A 543 15.70 14.53 -16.26
N TRP A 544 16.30 13.88 -15.28
CA TRP A 544 15.79 13.70 -13.93
C TRP A 544 16.81 14.29 -12.95
N TYR A 545 16.34 15.00 -11.93
CA TYR A 545 17.12 15.64 -10.89
C TYR A 545 16.74 15.00 -9.56
N GLU A 546 17.59 14.06 -9.12
CA GLU A 546 17.46 13.32 -7.86
C GLU A 546 17.63 14.27 -6.68
N ASN A 547 16.59 14.47 -5.89
CA ASN A 547 16.66 15.17 -4.61
C ASN A 547 17.32 14.23 -3.61
N ILE A 548 18.46 14.64 -3.06
CA ILE A 548 19.23 13.81 -2.10
C ILE A 548 19.12 14.37 -0.67
N GLY A 549 18.00 15.04 -0.40
CA GLY A 549 17.70 15.76 0.82
C GLY A 549 18.47 17.07 1.04
N GLY A 550 17.92 17.92 1.91
CA GLY A 550 18.58 19.15 2.37
C GLY A 550 18.81 20.18 1.26
N MET A 551 17.86 20.31 0.33
CA MET A 551 17.87 21.24 -0.80
C MET A 551 18.99 20.98 -1.83
N ALA A 552 19.33 19.72 -2.08
CA ALA A 552 20.42 19.34 -2.97
C ALA A 552 19.94 18.36 -4.04
N PHE A 553 20.27 18.66 -5.30
CA PHE A 553 19.87 17.86 -6.46
C PHE A 553 21.06 17.28 -7.22
N THR A 554 20.94 16.03 -7.68
CA THR A 554 21.88 15.35 -8.56
C THR A 554 21.26 15.13 -9.94
N PRO A 555 21.78 15.76 -11.02
CA PRO A 555 21.22 15.61 -12.35
C PRO A 555 21.63 14.29 -13.03
N HIS A 556 20.66 13.63 -13.64
CA HIS A 556 20.77 12.41 -14.43
C HIS A 556 20.10 12.60 -15.80
N SER A 557 20.79 12.20 -16.87
CA SER A 557 20.22 12.25 -18.22
C SER A 557 19.50 10.93 -18.53
N ILE A 558 18.20 10.99 -18.82
CA ILE A 558 17.39 9.83 -19.26
C ILE A 558 17.61 9.60 -20.76
N ASN A 559 17.44 10.65 -21.56
CA ASN A 559 17.69 10.64 -22.99
C ASN A 559 18.33 11.95 -23.43
N THR A 560 19.36 11.89 -24.28
CA THR A 560 20.08 13.07 -24.83
C THR A 560 19.96 13.14 -26.35
N SER A 561 18.91 12.51 -26.87
CA SER A 561 18.63 12.39 -28.31
C SER A 561 17.14 12.46 -28.62
N ALA A 562 16.35 13.01 -27.71
CA ALA A 562 14.94 13.31 -27.90
C ALA A 562 14.86 14.66 -28.64
N ASP A 563 14.89 14.63 -29.99
CA ASP A 563 15.02 15.84 -30.82
C ASP A 563 13.79 16.73 -30.62
N GLY A 564 13.99 17.88 -29.96
CA GLY A 564 12.92 18.77 -29.54
C GLY A 564 12.03 18.21 -28.42
N ALA A 565 12.63 17.63 -27.37
CA ALA A 565 11.93 17.22 -26.15
C ALA A 565 11.09 18.39 -25.59
N TYR A 566 9.78 18.17 -25.47
CA TYR A 566 8.82 19.25 -25.22
C TYR A 566 7.96 19.01 -23.97
N CYS A 567 7.57 17.76 -23.70
CA CYS A 567 6.75 17.38 -22.55
C CYS A 567 7.31 16.10 -21.90
N VAL A 568 7.20 16.01 -20.58
CA VAL A 568 7.43 14.81 -19.78
C VAL A 568 6.20 14.49 -18.95
N TYR A 569 5.97 13.20 -18.69
CA TYR A 569 4.90 12.69 -17.82
C TYR A 569 5.38 11.40 -17.16
N VAL A 570 4.80 11.03 -16.01
CA VAL A 570 5.16 9.83 -15.25
C VAL A 570 3.94 8.96 -15.01
N SER A 571 4.11 7.64 -15.12
CA SER A 571 3.08 6.65 -14.82
C SER A 571 3.73 5.27 -14.73
N ASP A 572 3.14 4.34 -13.99
CA ASP A 572 3.47 2.92 -14.14
C ASP A 572 2.79 2.38 -15.42
N VAL A 573 3.58 2.20 -16.49
CA VAL A 573 3.05 1.83 -17.82
C VAL A 573 2.98 0.31 -17.99
N ASN A 574 3.74 -0.46 -17.20
CA ASN A 574 3.83 -1.92 -17.32
C ASN A 574 3.28 -2.67 -16.09
N GLY A 575 2.74 -1.97 -15.10
CA GLY A 575 2.13 -2.54 -13.90
C GLY A 575 3.13 -3.21 -12.97
N ASP A 576 4.39 -2.77 -12.97
CA ASP A 576 5.45 -3.38 -12.14
C ASP A 576 5.67 -2.68 -10.78
N GLY A 577 4.91 -1.61 -10.51
CA GLY A 577 4.96 -0.81 -9.30
C GLY A 577 6.06 0.24 -9.29
N LEU A 578 6.81 0.43 -10.39
CA LEU A 578 7.80 1.50 -10.53
C LEU A 578 7.28 2.57 -11.50
N LEU A 579 7.50 3.84 -11.15
CA LEU A 579 7.16 4.95 -12.04
C LEU A 579 8.09 4.99 -13.26
N ASP A 580 7.49 4.91 -14.45
CA ASP A 580 8.16 5.09 -15.73
C ASP A 580 8.08 6.54 -16.20
N VAL A 581 8.92 6.90 -17.18
CA VAL A 581 8.91 8.24 -17.79
C VAL A 581 8.42 8.16 -19.23
N LEU A 582 7.45 9.00 -19.56
CA LEU A 582 6.99 9.27 -20.91
C LEU A 582 7.51 10.63 -21.38
N SER A 583 7.76 10.77 -22.69
CA SER A 583 8.10 12.07 -23.27
C SER A 583 7.52 12.26 -24.66
N ALA A 584 7.13 13.50 -24.97
CA ALA A 584 6.79 13.95 -26.31
C ALA A 584 7.92 14.82 -26.88
N SER A 585 8.35 14.50 -28.10
CA SER A 585 9.42 15.23 -28.81
C SER A 585 8.91 15.77 -30.14
N ASN A 586 8.91 17.09 -30.28
CA ASN A 586 8.23 17.77 -31.36
C ASN A 586 8.99 17.71 -32.70
N ALA A 587 10.31 17.51 -32.70
CA ALA A 587 11.13 17.64 -33.90
C ALA A 587 11.46 16.29 -34.56
N ASP A 588 11.44 15.18 -33.82
CA ASP A 588 11.53 13.81 -34.35
C ASP A 588 10.22 13.01 -34.38
N ASP A 589 9.11 13.65 -34.02
CA ASP A 589 7.75 13.11 -34.12
C ASP A 589 7.49 11.91 -33.17
N THR A 590 8.17 11.88 -32.02
CA THR A 590 8.17 10.73 -31.11
C THR A 590 7.34 10.91 -29.85
N ILE A 591 6.61 9.84 -29.50
CA ILE A 591 6.16 9.55 -28.14
C ILE A 591 7.03 8.39 -27.66
N ALA A 592 7.82 8.62 -26.62
CA ALA A 592 8.77 7.66 -26.10
C ALA A 592 8.41 7.23 -24.67
N TRP A 593 8.77 6.00 -24.35
CA TRP A 593 8.63 5.39 -23.03
C TRP A 593 10.01 4.95 -22.54
N TYR A 594 10.36 5.37 -21.33
CA TYR A 594 11.58 5.01 -20.63
C TYR A 594 11.21 4.21 -19.39
N GLN A 595 11.36 2.90 -19.49
CA GLN A 595 11.03 1.99 -18.41
C GLN A 595 12.06 2.12 -17.28
N ASN A 596 11.56 2.29 -16.06
CA ASN A 596 12.30 2.17 -14.82
C ASN A 596 12.43 0.70 -14.45
N SER A 597 13.61 0.28 -13.99
CA SER A 597 13.91 -1.14 -13.73
C SER A 597 14.46 -1.38 -12.33
N GLY A 598 14.48 -0.35 -11.48
CA GLY A 598 14.83 -0.42 -10.07
C GLY A 598 16.28 -0.84 -9.71
N VAL A 599 17.15 -1.24 -10.66
CA VAL A 599 18.52 -1.71 -10.35
C VAL A 599 19.56 -1.49 -11.48
N LEU A 600 20.81 -1.15 -11.11
CA LEU A 600 21.99 -1.19 -11.98
C LEU A 600 22.28 -2.60 -12.54
N ALA A 601 22.32 -2.66 -13.87
CA ALA A 601 22.81 -3.79 -14.64
C ALA A 601 24.19 -4.29 -14.18
N ASN A 602 24.23 -5.47 -13.56
CA ASN A 602 25.39 -6.36 -13.67
C ASN A 602 25.39 -7.04 -15.05
N GLY A 603 25.67 -6.25 -16.08
CA GLY A 603 26.35 -6.71 -17.28
C GLY A 603 25.65 -7.77 -18.12
N VAL A 604 24.49 -7.43 -18.69
CA VAL A 604 24.24 -7.73 -20.10
C VAL A 604 23.67 -6.48 -20.77
N SER A 605 24.56 -5.63 -21.30
CA SER A 605 24.15 -4.82 -22.45
C SER A 605 23.76 -5.79 -23.57
N ASP A 606 22.56 -5.67 -24.13
CA ASP A 606 22.37 -6.13 -25.51
C ASP A 606 23.46 -5.45 -26.36
N SER A 607 24.32 -6.30 -26.90
CA SER A 607 25.54 -5.89 -27.56
C SER A 607 25.24 -5.41 -28.98
N ARG A 608 24.88 -4.13 -29.14
CA ARG A 608 25.13 -3.41 -30.40
C ARG A 608 26.43 -2.61 -30.34
N ILE A 609 27.54 -3.34 -30.36
CA ILE A 609 28.81 -2.82 -30.85
C ILE A 609 28.90 -3.12 -32.34
N ASP A 610 28.72 -2.08 -33.15
CA ASP A 610 29.09 -2.10 -34.56
C ASP A 610 30.60 -2.34 -34.71
N ILE A 611 30.92 -3.44 -35.39
CA ILE A 611 32.29 -3.84 -35.71
C ILE A 611 32.79 -2.98 -36.89
N TYR A 612 33.53 -1.91 -36.61
CA TYR A 612 34.44 -1.32 -37.61
C TYR A 612 35.87 -1.85 -37.49
N SER A 613 36.35 -2.36 -38.63
CA SER A 613 37.64 -3.01 -38.82
C SER A 613 38.85 -2.13 -38.43
N ARG A 614 39.88 -2.75 -37.83
CA ARG A 614 41.27 -2.28 -37.98
C ARG A 614 41.96 -3.05 -39.10
N GLY A 615 41.93 -2.42 -40.28
CA GLY A 615 43.01 -2.37 -41.29
C GLY A 615 43.54 -3.71 -41.81
N ASN A 616 43.63 -3.96 -43.11
CA ASN A 616 43.96 -3.01 -44.15
C ASN A 616 43.71 -3.73 -45.47
N GLY A 617 42.80 -3.19 -46.28
CA GLY A 617 42.85 -3.41 -47.70
C GLY A 617 41.87 -4.42 -48.25
N THR A 618 41.09 -3.89 -49.19
CA THR A 618 40.75 -4.53 -50.46
C THR A 618 39.67 -5.61 -50.38
N VAL A 619 38.43 -5.12 -50.52
CA VAL A 619 37.52 -5.46 -51.62
C VAL A 619 38.12 -6.42 -52.66
N GLN A 620 37.21 -7.27 -53.16
CA GLN A 620 37.20 -8.02 -54.42
C GLN A 620 37.43 -9.52 -54.18
N GLN A 621 36.52 -10.43 -54.53
CA GLN A 621 35.70 -10.41 -55.73
C GLN A 621 34.68 -11.57 -55.69
N THR A 622 33.39 -11.22 -55.79
CA THR A 622 32.40 -11.74 -56.76
C THR A 622 32.28 -13.26 -56.95
N LEU A 623 31.08 -13.80 -56.70
CA LEU A 623 30.44 -14.63 -57.72
C LEU A 623 28.97 -14.24 -57.90
N ARG A 624 28.64 -13.87 -59.14
CA ARG A 624 27.45 -13.14 -59.56
C ARG A 624 26.17 -13.97 -59.45
N LEU A 625 25.09 -13.33 -59.00
CA LEU A 625 23.79 -13.47 -59.64
C LEU A 625 23.29 -12.06 -60.00
N SER A 626 22.85 -11.90 -61.24
CA SER A 626 22.47 -10.63 -61.86
C SER A 626 21.10 -10.80 -62.53
N PRO A 627 20.30 -9.74 -62.72
CA PRO A 627 19.80 -8.76 -61.76
C PRO A 627 18.23 -8.75 -61.72
N ALA A 628 17.65 -8.57 -60.52
CA ALA A 628 16.25 -8.20 -60.19
C ALA A 628 15.09 -9.12 -60.64
N PRO A 629 13.87 -9.03 -60.04
CA PRO A 629 13.46 -8.75 -58.65
C PRO A 629 12.68 -9.93 -58.00
N LEU A 630 12.29 -9.75 -56.71
CA LEU A 630 11.50 -10.57 -55.75
C LEU A 630 10.45 -11.58 -56.30
N PRO A 631 10.13 -12.71 -55.61
CA PRO A 631 9.34 -12.70 -54.35
C PRO A 631 9.67 -13.77 -53.28
N ALA A 632 9.00 -13.61 -52.12
CA ALA A 632 8.92 -14.43 -50.92
C ALA A 632 8.64 -15.94 -51.14
N TYR A 633 9.02 -16.76 -50.14
CA TYR A 633 8.39 -18.05 -49.86
C TYR A 633 8.32 -18.31 -48.35
N ASN A 634 7.10 -18.51 -47.86
CA ASN A 634 6.74 -19.15 -46.59
C ASN A 634 7.11 -20.64 -46.63
N LEU A 635 7.42 -21.21 -45.47
CA LEU A 635 7.23 -22.64 -45.24
C LEU A 635 6.33 -22.83 -44.02
N THR A 636 5.05 -23.08 -44.30
CA THR A 636 4.02 -23.45 -43.32
C THR A 636 3.91 -24.97 -43.31
N ALA A 637 3.87 -25.60 -42.13
CA ALA A 637 3.29 -26.92 -41.94
C ALA A 637 1.94 -26.74 -41.24
N ILE A 638 0.86 -26.83 -42.01
CA ILE A 638 -0.52 -26.81 -41.51
C ILE A 638 -0.99 -28.25 -41.33
N GLY A 639 -1.39 -28.62 -40.11
CA GLY A 639 -2.25 -29.76 -39.83
C GLY A 639 -3.59 -29.26 -39.30
N ASN A 640 -4.62 -29.25 -40.17
CA ASN A 640 -5.99 -28.90 -39.80
C ASN A 640 -6.70 -30.09 -39.11
N ASN A 641 -7.44 -29.78 -38.05
CA ASN A 641 -8.66 -30.46 -37.54
C ASN A 641 -8.62 -31.98 -37.35
N ASP A 642 -8.52 -32.39 -36.08
CA ASP A 642 -9.16 -33.62 -35.60
C ASP A 642 -10.67 -33.42 -35.57
N ASN A 643 -11.37 -34.11 -36.47
CA ASN A 643 -12.75 -34.55 -36.28
C ASN A 643 -13.09 -35.66 -37.29
N ASN A 644 -12.39 -36.79 -37.23
CA ASN A 644 -12.98 -38.12 -37.48
C ASN A 644 -12.00 -39.26 -37.21
N ALA A 645 -12.35 -40.10 -36.23
CA ALA A 645 -11.76 -41.40 -36.00
C ALA A 645 -11.75 -42.28 -37.27
N ALA A 646 -10.60 -42.87 -37.62
CA ALA A 646 -10.50 -44.24 -38.13
C ALA A 646 -9.04 -44.73 -38.27
N ALA A 647 -8.67 -45.60 -37.33
CA ALA A 647 -7.90 -46.84 -37.52
C ALA A 647 -6.43 -46.79 -37.97
N ALA A 648 -5.60 -47.26 -37.02
CA ALA A 648 -4.48 -48.19 -37.20
C ALA A 648 -3.24 -47.66 -37.91
N ASP A 649 -2.30 -47.14 -37.13
CA ASP A 649 -0.90 -47.47 -37.34
C ASP A 649 -0.23 -47.81 -36.01
N THR A 650 0.29 -49.03 -35.93
CA THR A 650 1.02 -49.58 -34.79
C THR A 650 2.50 -49.40 -35.08
N GLY A 651 3.13 -48.37 -34.53
CA GLY A 651 4.56 -48.18 -34.65
C GLY A 651 5.08 -47.13 -33.69
N ALA A 652 5.85 -47.55 -32.70
CA ALA A 652 6.72 -46.68 -31.93
C ALA A 652 7.68 -45.97 -32.90
N TYR A 653 7.70 -44.64 -32.89
CA TYR A 653 8.67 -43.84 -33.63
C TYR A 653 9.78 -43.39 -32.69
N GLU A 654 10.99 -43.94 -32.85
CA GLU A 654 12.21 -43.36 -32.29
C GLU A 654 12.80 -42.38 -33.31
N LEU A 655 12.79 -41.07 -33.03
CA LEU A 655 13.62 -40.09 -33.75
C LEU A 655 14.89 -39.80 -32.93
N PHE A 656 16.03 -40.30 -33.39
CA PHE A 656 17.35 -39.97 -32.83
C PHE A 656 18.00 -38.83 -33.60
N ILE A 657 18.37 -37.73 -32.92
CA ILE A 657 19.49 -36.86 -33.31
C ILE A 657 20.57 -36.98 -32.23
N THR A 658 21.59 -37.82 -32.45
CA THR A 658 22.56 -38.20 -31.39
C THR A 658 23.95 -37.58 -31.49
N LYS A 659 24.25 -36.73 -32.48
CA LYS A 659 25.48 -35.89 -32.48
C LYS A 659 25.61 -35.00 -33.71
N VAL A 660 26.01 -33.74 -33.53
CA VAL A 660 26.74 -32.96 -34.54
C VAL A 660 28.12 -32.60 -33.95
N ASP A 661 29.19 -33.25 -34.43
CA ASP A 661 30.56 -32.85 -34.10
C ASP A 661 30.95 -31.61 -34.93
N LEU A 662 31.14 -30.44 -34.29
CA LEU A 662 31.69 -29.22 -34.89
C LEU A 662 33.03 -28.85 -34.23
N VAL A 663 34.00 -28.40 -35.04
CA VAL A 663 35.40 -28.14 -34.65
C VAL A 663 35.65 -26.64 -34.34
N SER A 664 34.62 -25.90 -33.95
CA SER A 664 34.70 -24.53 -33.41
C SER A 664 33.33 -24.10 -32.87
N PRO A 665 33.25 -23.23 -31.86
CA PRO A 665 31.98 -22.85 -31.25
C PRO A 665 31.14 -22.08 -32.27
N ILE A 666 30.00 -22.66 -32.62
CA ILE A 666 28.90 -22.00 -33.30
C ILE A 666 27.79 -22.01 -32.27
N SER A 667 27.41 -20.85 -31.76
CA SER A 667 26.16 -20.69 -31.03
C SER A 667 25.02 -20.94 -32.01
N VAL A 668 24.28 -22.01 -31.78
CA VAL A 668 23.03 -22.33 -32.47
C VAL A 668 21.95 -22.19 -31.41
N THR A 669 21.14 -21.14 -31.47
CA THR A 669 19.86 -21.10 -30.78
C THR A 669 18.91 -22.03 -31.54
N VAL A 670 18.40 -23.06 -30.86
CA VAL A 670 17.37 -23.97 -31.37
C VAL A 670 16.03 -23.42 -30.86
N PHE A 671 15.03 -23.34 -31.72
CA PHE A 671 13.67 -22.90 -31.36
C PHE A 671 12.89 -24.07 -30.75
N ALA A 672 11.95 -23.75 -29.85
CA ALA A 672 10.92 -24.60 -29.26
C ALA A 672 10.52 -25.83 -30.11
N ASP A 673 10.59 -27.04 -29.54
CA ASP A 673 10.14 -28.27 -30.20
C ASP A 673 8.69 -28.60 -29.79
N THR A 674 7.83 -28.89 -30.77
CA THR A 674 6.52 -29.50 -30.52
C THR A 674 6.58 -31.01 -30.74
N LEU A 675 6.36 -31.80 -29.69
CA LEU A 675 6.33 -33.27 -29.70
C LEU A 675 4.91 -33.78 -29.47
N ILE A 676 4.39 -34.60 -30.38
CA ILE A 676 3.03 -35.15 -30.28
C ILE A 676 3.11 -36.67 -30.45
N GLY A 677 2.70 -37.39 -29.40
CA GLY A 677 2.48 -38.82 -29.33
C GLY A 677 1.15 -39.26 -29.95
N GLY A 678 0.98 -40.57 -30.07
CA GLY A 678 -0.11 -41.22 -30.75
C GLY A 678 -1.10 -41.89 -29.79
N ALA A 679 -1.60 -43.05 -30.19
CA ALA A 679 -2.60 -43.81 -29.43
C ALA A 679 -2.00 -45.04 -28.72
N GLY A 680 -0.70 -45.04 -28.44
CA GLY A 680 -0.08 -46.06 -27.61
C GLY A 680 1.02 -45.46 -26.74
N ASN A 681 1.55 -46.26 -25.82
CA ASN A 681 2.54 -45.85 -24.81
C ASN A 681 3.82 -45.26 -25.45
N ASP A 682 3.89 -43.94 -25.47
CA ASP A 682 4.94 -43.14 -26.07
C ASP A 682 5.90 -42.58 -25.01
N SER A 683 7.09 -42.19 -25.45
CA SER A 683 8.07 -41.55 -24.58
C SER A 683 8.68 -40.35 -25.30
N LEU A 684 8.31 -39.17 -24.85
CA LEU A 684 8.68 -37.88 -25.42
C LEU A 684 9.75 -37.25 -24.52
N HIS A 685 10.78 -36.67 -25.14
CA HIS A 685 11.85 -35.98 -24.43
C HIS A 685 12.09 -34.64 -25.14
N GLY A 686 11.96 -33.57 -24.38
CA GLY A 686 12.25 -32.20 -24.77
C GLY A 686 13.75 -31.93 -24.84
N SER A 687 14.06 -30.64 -24.91
CA SER A 687 15.36 -30.08 -25.20
C SER A 687 15.92 -29.39 -23.96
N SER A 688 16.40 -28.15 -24.07
CA SER A 688 16.77 -27.32 -22.93
C SER A 688 16.24 -25.91 -23.13
N GLY A 689 15.16 -25.81 -23.89
CA GLY A 689 14.38 -24.60 -24.12
C GLY A 689 12.92 -25.03 -24.23
N SER A 690 12.01 -24.08 -24.09
CA SER A 690 10.56 -24.29 -23.97
C SER A 690 9.96 -25.17 -25.08
N ASP A 691 9.35 -26.28 -24.69
CA ASP A 691 8.78 -27.30 -25.56
C ASP A 691 7.27 -27.51 -25.31
N LEU A 692 6.57 -27.99 -26.33
CA LEU A 692 5.16 -28.41 -26.24
C LEU A 692 5.06 -29.91 -26.45
N GLN A 693 4.70 -30.68 -25.42
CA GLN A 693 4.58 -32.14 -25.48
C GLN A 693 3.15 -32.62 -25.24
N LYS A 694 2.65 -33.52 -26.10
CA LYS A 694 1.32 -34.15 -25.95
C LYS A 694 1.43 -35.67 -26.10
N GLY A 695 1.11 -36.47 -25.09
CA GLY A 695 1.21 -37.94 -25.08
C GLY A 695 0.15 -38.61 -25.97
N GLY A 696 -1.11 -38.20 -25.83
CA GLY A 696 -2.21 -38.69 -26.64
C GLY A 696 -3.02 -39.74 -25.91
N SER A 697 -3.08 -40.99 -26.40
CA SER A 697 -3.70 -42.09 -25.64
C SER A 697 -2.69 -43.19 -25.40
N GLY A 698 -2.63 -43.75 -24.20
CA GLY A 698 -1.60 -44.74 -23.84
C GLY A 698 -1.12 -44.50 -22.43
N ASP A 699 -0.18 -45.33 -21.95
CA ASP A 699 0.56 -45.01 -20.72
C ASP A 699 1.89 -44.36 -21.13
N ASP A 700 1.92 -43.04 -21.16
CA ASP A 700 2.96 -42.23 -21.79
C ASP A 700 3.98 -41.70 -20.77
N LYS A 701 5.14 -41.28 -21.28
CA LYS A 701 6.20 -40.66 -20.48
C LYS A 701 6.75 -39.41 -21.15
N LEU A 702 6.55 -38.26 -20.52
CA LEU A 702 7.01 -36.97 -21.03
C LEU A 702 8.12 -36.45 -20.11
N TYR A 703 9.17 -35.92 -20.72
CA TYR A 703 10.33 -35.34 -20.03
C TYR A 703 10.64 -33.98 -20.66
N GLY A 704 10.45 -32.87 -19.96
CA GLY A 704 10.71 -31.51 -20.45
C GLY A 704 12.20 -31.19 -20.55
N LEU A 705 12.89 -31.39 -19.41
CA LEU A 705 14.30 -31.15 -19.11
C LEU A 705 14.63 -29.72 -18.69
N GLY A 706 14.45 -28.72 -19.54
CA GLY A 706 14.76 -27.33 -19.17
C GLY A 706 14.17 -26.34 -20.17
N GLY A 707 13.92 -25.12 -19.71
CA GLY A 707 13.07 -24.11 -20.34
C GLY A 707 11.59 -24.37 -20.05
N ASN A 708 10.78 -23.31 -20.04
CA ASN A 708 9.37 -23.36 -19.66
C ASN A 708 8.53 -24.24 -20.62
N ASP A 709 8.19 -25.44 -20.20
CA ASP A 709 7.60 -26.51 -20.99
C ASP A 709 6.09 -26.68 -20.72
N LEU A 710 5.32 -27.08 -21.74
CA LEU A 710 3.92 -27.51 -21.59
C LEU A 710 3.80 -29.01 -21.89
N LEU A 711 3.56 -29.83 -20.86
CA LEU A 711 3.45 -31.28 -20.93
C LEU A 711 1.99 -31.71 -20.73
N ASN A 712 1.42 -32.45 -21.68
CA ASN A 712 0.06 -33.01 -21.56
C ASN A 712 0.09 -34.53 -21.77
N GLY A 713 -0.31 -35.31 -20.75
CA GLY A 713 -0.34 -36.78 -20.78
C GLY A 713 -1.41 -37.32 -21.74
N GLY A 714 -2.65 -36.91 -21.51
CA GLY A 714 -3.77 -37.22 -22.40
C GLY A 714 -4.69 -38.27 -21.79
N SER A 715 -4.60 -39.55 -22.19
CA SER A 715 -5.45 -40.58 -21.59
C SER A 715 -4.68 -41.86 -21.31
N GLY A 716 -4.68 -42.32 -20.07
CA GLY A 716 -4.08 -43.58 -19.63
C GLY A 716 -3.36 -43.42 -18.28
N TYR A 717 -2.28 -44.17 -18.06
CA TYR A 717 -1.45 -44.02 -16.86
C TYR A 717 -0.17 -43.27 -17.27
N ASP A 718 -0.15 -41.96 -17.11
CA ASP A 718 0.91 -41.11 -17.63
C ASP A 718 1.93 -40.72 -16.56
N VAL A 719 3.17 -40.46 -16.99
CA VAL A 719 4.25 -39.94 -16.13
C VAL A 719 4.89 -38.74 -16.78
N LEU A 720 4.63 -37.56 -16.23
CA LEU A 720 5.17 -36.28 -16.69
C LEU A 720 6.27 -35.83 -15.75
N ARG A 721 7.39 -35.35 -16.30
CA ARG A 721 8.51 -34.78 -15.55
C ARG A 721 8.96 -33.53 -16.27
N ALA A 722 8.74 -32.38 -15.65
CA ALA A 722 8.91 -31.08 -16.25
C ALA A 722 10.40 -30.78 -16.38
N GLY A 723 11.11 -30.55 -15.27
CA GLY A 723 12.56 -30.48 -15.29
C GLY A 723 13.10 -29.35 -14.45
N ALA A 724 13.56 -28.30 -15.10
CA ALA A 724 13.99 -27.06 -14.48
C ALA A 724 13.33 -25.92 -15.25
N ASP A 725 13.16 -24.79 -14.58
CA ASP A 725 12.43 -23.61 -15.09
C ASP A 725 10.91 -23.81 -14.94
N ASN A 726 10.10 -22.79 -15.23
CA ASN A 726 8.68 -22.77 -14.86
C ASN A 726 7.83 -23.53 -15.88
N ASP A 727 7.33 -24.71 -15.51
CA ASP A 727 6.64 -25.62 -16.42
C ASP A 727 5.13 -25.75 -16.14
N THR A 728 4.37 -26.24 -17.10
CA THR A 728 2.94 -26.59 -16.97
C THR A 728 2.69 -28.05 -17.31
N LEU A 729 2.08 -28.80 -16.39
CA LEU A 729 1.80 -30.23 -16.53
C LEU A 729 0.31 -30.51 -16.42
N LEU A 730 -0.23 -31.20 -17.43
CA LEU A 730 -1.62 -31.64 -17.51
C LEU A 730 -1.67 -33.17 -17.59
N GLY A 731 -2.20 -33.84 -16.57
CA GLY A 731 -2.28 -35.30 -16.49
C GLY A 731 -3.21 -35.87 -17.56
N GLY A 732 -4.45 -35.41 -17.57
CA GLY A 732 -5.45 -35.77 -18.56
C GLY A 732 -6.52 -36.67 -17.98
N SER A 733 -6.64 -37.90 -18.48
CA SER A 733 -7.60 -38.86 -17.95
C SER A 733 -6.92 -40.14 -17.53
N GLY A 734 -7.06 -40.53 -16.27
CA GLY A 734 -6.57 -41.80 -15.77
C GLY A 734 -6.05 -41.79 -14.35
N THR A 735 -4.78 -42.08 -14.14
CA THR A 735 -4.18 -42.17 -12.80
C THR A 735 -2.73 -41.79 -12.98
N ASP A 736 -2.43 -40.51 -12.97
CA ASP A 736 -1.22 -39.97 -13.52
C ASP A 736 -0.20 -39.64 -12.43
N ARG A 737 1.05 -39.43 -12.84
CA ARG A 737 2.11 -38.96 -11.96
C ARG A 737 2.81 -37.77 -12.57
N LEU A 738 2.64 -36.62 -11.93
CA LEU A 738 3.24 -35.36 -12.34
C LEU A 738 4.36 -35.02 -11.35
N TYR A 739 5.47 -34.52 -11.88
CA TYR A 739 6.63 -34.07 -11.14
C TYR A 739 7.07 -32.75 -11.78
N GLY A 740 6.96 -31.64 -11.05
CA GLY A 740 7.36 -30.31 -11.51
C GLY A 740 8.86 -30.28 -11.76
N GLY A 741 9.64 -30.22 -10.69
CA GLY A 741 11.08 -30.34 -10.77
C GLY A 741 11.77 -29.25 -10.01
N GLY A 742 12.04 -28.12 -10.64
CA GLY A 742 12.76 -27.00 -10.04
C GLY A 742 12.31 -25.68 -10.63
N HIS A 743 12.13 -24.67 -9.77
CA HIS A 743 11.40 -23.41 -10.04
C HIS A 743 9.89 -23.63 -10.00
N ASP A 744 9.10 -22.67 -10.45
CA ASP A 744 7.70 -22.56 -10.03
C ASP A 744 6.79 -23.21 -11.09
N ASP A 745 6.28 -24.41 -10.78
CA ASP A 745 5.53 -25.22 -11.74
C ASP A 745 4.01 -25.20 -11.50
N LEU A 746 3.24 -25.34 -12.59
CA LEU A 746 1.79 -25.54 -12.55
C LEU A 746 1.43 -27.01 -12.85
N LEU A 747 0.83 -27.72 -11.89
CA LEU A 747 0.44 -29.12 -12.02
C LEU A 747 -1.09 -29.30 -11.89
N ASP A 748 -1.71 -29.88 -12.91
CA ASP A 748 -3.14 -30.25 -12.92
C ASP A 748 -3.30 -31.73 -13.33
N GLY A 749 -3.79 -32.56 -12.40
CA GLY A 749 -4.03 -33.99 -12.65
C GLY A 749 -5.15 -34.23 -13.66
N GLN A 750 -6.14 -33.33 -13.69
CA GLN A 750 -7.41 -33.50 -14.40
C GLN A 750 -8.14 -34.75 -13.90
N ALA A 751 -8.77 -35.53 -14.78
CA ALA A 751 -9.67 -36.60 -14.35
C ALA A 751 -8.91 -37.87 -13.98
N GLY A 752 -8.89 -38.26 -12.72
CA GLY A 752 -8.17 -39.45 -12.28
C GLY A 752 -7.96 -39.54 -10.78
N ASP A 753 -7.33 -40.62 -10.34
CA ASP A 753 -6.76 -40.69 -8.99
C ASP A 753 -5.25 -40.43 -9.11
N ASP A 754 -4.84 -39.17 -9.04
CA ASP A 754 -3.52 -38.73 -9.49
C ASP A 754 -2.55 -38.49 -8.33
N LYS A 755 -1.26 -38.41 -8.68
CA LYS A 755 -0.22 -37.98 -7.74
C LYS A 755 0.58 -36.83 -8.33
N LEU A 756 0.49 -35.68 -7.69
CA LEU A 756 1.22 -34.46 -8.03
C LEU A 756 2.33 -34.27 -6.99
N ASP A 757 3.52 -33.92 -7.48
CA ASP A 757 4.70 -33.63 -6.67
C ASP A 757 5.37 -32.39 -7.27
N GLY A 758 5.30 -31.24 -6.61
CA GLY A 758 5.92 -30.00 -7.09
C GLY A 758 7.45 -30.15 -7.24
N GLU A 759 8.06 -30.75 -6.22
CA GLU A 759 9.50 -31.01 -6.09
C GLU A 759 10.27 -29.84 -5.47
N ALA A 760 10.75 -28.86 -6.20
CA ALA A 760 11.48 -27.69 -5.68
C ALA A 760 11.01 -26.43 -6.41
N GLY A 761 11.00 -25.28 -5.73
CA GLY A 761 10.32 -24.06 -6.20
C GLY A 761 8.90 -23.91 -5.65
N ASP A 762 8.28 -22.77 -5.96
CA ASP A 762 6.98 -22.33 -5.44
C ASP A 762 5.84 -22.82 -6.34
N ASP A 763 5.51 -24.11 -6.20
CA ASP A 763 4.61 -24.81 -7.12
C ASP A 763 3.12 -24.55 -6.84
N THR A 764 2.31 -24.61 -7.90
CA THR A 764 0.84 -24.58 -7.84
C THR A 764 0.24 -25.91 -8.28
N LEU A 765 -0.45 -26.60 -7.35
CA LEU A 765 -1.09 -27.90 -7.60
C LEU A 765 -2.62 -27.77 -7.59
N LYS A 766 -3.29 -28.12 -8.69
CA LYS A 766 -4.74 -27.95 -8.88
C LYS A 766 -5.54 -29.25 -8.69
N TRP A 767 -6.67 -29.15 -8.02
CA TRP A 767 -7.70 -30.20 -7.93
C TRP A 767 -9.06 -29.59 -8.23
N LEU A 768 -9.79 -30.17 -9.19
CA LEU A 768 -11.15 -29.76 -9.51
C LEU A 768 -12.16 -30.74 -8.89
N VAL A 769 -13.28 -30.22 -8.39
CA VAL A 769 -14.34 -31.06 -7.82
C VAL A 769 -14.87 -32.07 -8.86
N GLY A 770 -15.06 -33.32 -8.43
CA GLY A 770 -15.52 -34.42 -9.29
C GLY A 770 -14.47 -35.02 -10.25
N ASN A 771 -13.20 -34.59 -10.17
CA ASN A 771 -12.13 -35.14 -10.99
C ASN A 771 -11.42 -36.37 -10.41
N GLY A 772 -11.87 -36.93 -9.28
CA GLY A 772 -11.26 -38.12 -8.67
C GLY A 772 -10.35 -37.80 -7.49
N SER A 773 -9.73 -38.82 -6.90
CA SER A 773 -9.07 -38.71 -5.58
C SER A 773 -7.54 -38.59 -5.67
N ASP A 774 -7.04 -37.40 -5.36
CA ASP A 774 -5.65 -37.04 -5.60
C ASP A 774 -4.77 -36.99 -4.33
N ILE A 775 -3.46 -37.12 -4.54
CA ILE A 775 -2.45 -36.93 -3.52
C ILE A 775 -1.46 -35.87 -3.99
N MET A 776 -1.42 -34.76 -3.27
CA MET A 776 -0.56 -33.62 -3.55
C MET A 776 0.56 -33.54 -2.53
N ASN A 777 1.77 -33.34 -3.02
CA ASN A 777 2.97 -33.29 -2.21
C ASN A 777 3.91 -32.21 -2.75
N ASN A 778 4.76 -31.69 -1.86
CA ASN A 778 5.97 -31.01 -2.27
C ASN A 778 7.18 -31.62 -1.53
N THR A 779 8.36 -31.68 -2.14
CA THR A 779 9.53 -32.34 -1.52
C THR A 779 10.61 -31.39 -1.02
N ALA A 780 10.61 -30.14 -1.48
CA ALA A 780 11.49 -29.05 -1.10
C ALA A 780 10.75 -27.73 -1.35
N ASP A 781 11.17 -26.66 -0.65
CA ASP A 781 10.62 -25.31 -0.82
C ASP A 781 9.11 -25.20 -0.53
N SER A 782 8.48 -24.08 -0.89
CA SER A 782 7.08 -23.80 -0.58
C SER A 782 6.18 -24.25 -1.74
N ALA A 783 4.94 -24.70 -1.52
CA ALA A 783 3.97 -24.89 -2.60
C ALA A 783 2.54 -24.62 -2.11
N GLN A 784 1.67 -24.25 -3.05
CA GLN A 784 0.25 -24.04 -2.83
C GLN A 784 -0.61 -25.13 -3.50
N VAL A 785 -1.78 -25.38 -2.92
CA VAL A 785 -2.83 -26.22 -3.51
C VAL A 785 -4.06 -25.37 -3.75
N GLN A 786 -4.60 -25.43 -4.97
CA GLN A 786 -5.87 -24.82 -5.33
C GLN A 786 -6.93 -25.91 -5.53
N VAL A 787 -7.94 -25.91 -4.68
CA VAL A 787 -9.17 -26.68 -4.84
C VAL A 787 -10.20 -25.79 -5.53
N ILE A 788 -10.73 -26.26 -6.66
CA ILE A 788 -11.60 -25.47 -7.53
C ILE A 788 -12.97 -26.15 -7.60
N GLY A 789 -13.99 -25.44 -7.13
CA GLY A 789 -15.39 -25.78 -7.21
C GLY A 789 -15.95 -25.91 -8.63
N SER A 790 -17.19 -26.37 -8.74
CA SER A 790 -17.90 -26.53 -10.00
C SER A 790 -18.89 -25.38 -10.23
N ASN A 791 -19.54 -25.34 -11.40
CA ASN A 791 -20.57 -24.33 -11.68
C ASN A 791 -21.96 -24.77 -11.14
N SER A 792 -22.00 -25.50 -10.05
CA SER A 792 -23.21 -26.04 -9.45
C SER A 792 -22.98 -26.27 -7.98
N ALA A 793 -24.01 -26.04 -7.16
CA ALA A 793 -23.96 -26.25 -5.71
C ALA A 793 -23.18 -27.51 -5.28
N ASP A 794 -22.04 -27.25 -4.66
CA ASP A 794 -21.06 -28.17 -4.14
C ASP A 794 -21.16 -28.28 -2.62
N THR A 795 -20.57 -29.35 -2.08
CA THR A 795 -20.51 -29.55 -0.63
C THR A 795 -19.14 -30.09 -0.28
N LEU A 796 -18.27 -29.20 0.18
CA LEU A 796 -16.88 -29.50 0.48
C LEU A 796 -16.69 -29.65 1.98
N SER A 797 -15.92 -30.67 2.37
CA SER A 797 -15.52 -30.88 3.76
C SER A 797 -14.00 -30.87 3.88
N ILE A 798 -13.51 -29.92 4.66
CA ILE A 798 -12.10 -29.76 5.02
C ILE A 798 -11.88 -30.46 6.35
N ALA A 799 -11.00 -31.46 6.39
CA ALA A 799 -10.80 -32.28 7.57
C ALA A 799 -9.38 -32.83 7.66
N LYS A 800 -9.02 -33.32 8.85
CA LYS A 800 -7.77 -34.04 9.05
C LYS A 800 -7.91 -35.54 8.76
N SER A 801 -6.92 -36.11 8.07
CA SER A 801 -6.88 -37.56 7.81
C SER A 801 -6.62 -38.39 9.08
N SER A 802 -6.99 -39.67 9.07
CA SER A 802 -6.79 -40.54 10.23
C SER A 802 -5.31 -40.90 10.47
N GLY A 803 -4.78 -40.72 11.69
CA GLY A 803 -3.44 -41.19 12.05
C GLY A 803 -2.82 -40.41 13.21
N ASN A 804 -1.58 -40.76 13.59
CA ASN A 804 -0.81 -40.03 14.61
C ASN A 804 -0.12 -38.77 14.08
N ARG A 805 -0.17 -38.53 12.77
CA ARG A 805 0.34 -37.34 12.06
C ARG A 805 -0.59 -37.10 10.88
N PRO A 806 -1.75 -36.47 11.13
CA PRO A 806 -2.72 -36.25 10.08
C PRO A 806 -2.16 -35.29 9.02
N ASN A 807 -2.61 -35.50 7.80
CA ASN A 807 -2.55 -34.55 6.67
C ASN A 807 -3.92 -33.87 6.53
N LEU A 808 -3.97 -32.70 5.90
CA LEU A 808 -5.22 -32.09 5.46
C LEU A 808 -5.85 -32.91 4.33
N THR A 809 -7.18 -32.96 4.34
CA THR A 809 -7.99 -33.61 3.30
C THR A 809 -9.20 -32.74 3.00
N ILE A 810 -9.50 -32.59 1.71
CA ILE A 810 -10.70 -31.91 1.22
C ILE A 810 -11.51 -32.92 0.41
N SER A 811 -12.83 -32.94 0.57
CA SER A 811 -13.70 -33.93 -0.08
C SER A 811 -15.05 -33.34 -0.46
N ASP A 812 -15.53 -33.68 -1.65
CA ASP A 812 -16.90 -33.43 -2.15
C ASP A 812 -17.90 -34.56 -1.74
N GLY A 813 -17.44 -35.48 -0.89
CA GLY A 813 -18.16 -36.68 -0.44
C GLY A 813 -18.02 -37.91 -1.36
N ALA A 814 -17.67 -37.75 -2.63
CA ALA A 814 -17.38 -38.84 -3.56
C ALA A 814 -15.86 -39.07 -3.72
N ASP A 815 -15.14 -37.97 -3.93
CA ASP A 815 -13.72 -37.88 -4.20
C ASP A 815 -13.02 -37.10 -3.07
N THR A 816 -11.70 -37.23 -2.98
CA THR A 816 -10.91 -36.62 -1.90
C THR A 816 -9.51 -36.28 -2.36
N VAL A 817 -9.10 -35.03 -2.16
CA VAL A 817 -7.70 -34.62 -2.27
C VAL A 817 -7.02 -34.72 -0.90
N THR A 818 -5.84 -35.33 -0.86
CA THR A 818 -5.00 -35.40 0.33
C THR A 818 -3.76 -34.52 0.15
N VAL A 819 -3.71 -33.43 0.91
CA VAL A 819 -2.62 -32.46 0.87
C VAL A 819 -1.55 -32.83 1.89
N LYS A 820 -0.33 -33.13 1.44
CA LYS A 820 0.76 -33.50 2.35
C LYS A 820 1.29 -32.29 3.12
N ARG A 821 1.89 -32.60 4.27
CA ARG A 821 2.42 -31.67 5.29
C ARG A 821 3.49 -30.70 4.81
N THR A 822 3.93 -30.79 3.56
CA THR A 822 4.98 -29.97 2.95
C THR A 822 4.41 -28.86 2.07
N ILE A 823 3.09 -28.85 1.86
CA ILE A 823 2.38 -27.74 1.23
C ILE A 823 2.13 -26.67 2.30
N TRP A 824 2.38 -25.40 1.97
CA TRP A 824 2.25 -24.30 2.93
C TRP A 824 0.85 -23.67 2.90
N MET A 825 0.27 -23.51 1.71
CA MET A 825 -1.06 -22.93 1.50
C MET A 825 -2.01 -23.88 0.82
N VAL A 826 -3.27 -23.85 1.26
CA VAL A 826 -4.38 -24.55 0.62
C VAL A 826 -5.53 -23.59 0.47
N ASP A 827 -5.84 -23.29 -0.78
CA ASP A 827 -6.95 -22.46 -1.19
C ASP A 827 -8.12 -23.37 -1.63
N VAL A 828 -9.30 -23.15 -1.07
CA VAL A 828 -10.51 -23.97 -1.26
C VAL A 828 -11.67 -23.12 -1.73
N ASN A 829 -11.97 -23.20 -3.02
CA ASN A 829 -12.96 -22.36 -3.71
C ASN A 829 -14.25 -23.14 -3.99
N GLY A 830 -15.41 -22.56 -3.64
CA GLY A 830 -16.75 -23.12 -3.77
C GLY A 830 -17.24 -23.24 -5.21
N GLY A 831 -16.93 -22.24 -6.04
CA GLY A 831 -17.23 -22.22 -7.47
C GLY A 831 -18.33 -21.23 -7.87
N ASN A 832 -19.39 -21.73 -8.52
CA ASN A 832 -20.53 -20.89 -8.87
C ASN A 832 -21.82 -21.60 -8.48
N ASP A 833 -22.77 -20.86 -7.86
CA ASP A 833 -24.03 -21.29 -7.22
C ASP A 833 -23.88 -21.55 -5.72
N ALA A 834 -24.99 -21.66 -4.98
CA ALA A 834 -24.99 -21.75 -3.52
C ALA A 834 -24.32 -23.04 -2.98
N ASP A 835 -23.14 -22.87 -2.39
CA ASP A 835 -22.21 -23.88 -1.93
C ASP A 835 -22.23 -24.09 -0.41
N THR A 836 -21.59 -25.16 0.05
CA THR A 836 -21.45 -25.42 1.49
C THR A 836 -20.06 -25.97 1.79
N LEU A 837 -19.24 -25.16 2.43
CA LEU A 837 -17.87 -25.45 2.80
C LEU A 837 -17.78 -25.61 4.32
N THR A 838 -17.49 -26.83 4.78
CA THR A 838 -17.43 -27.13 6.22
C THR A 838 -16.03 -27.50 6.66
N VAL A 839 -15.48 -26.70 7.57
CA VAL A 839 -14.20 -26.94 8.23
C VAL A 839 -14.40 -27.82 9.46
N GLY A 840 -13.59 -28.87 9.56
CA GLY A 840 -13.57 -29.81 10.68
C GLY A 840 -12.55 -29.42 11.76
N ASN A 841 -12.36 -30.29 12.75
CA ASN A 841 -11.26 -30.13 13.70
C ASN A 841 -9.93 -30.41 12.97
N LEU A 842 -9.04 -29.42 12.99
CA LEU A 842 -7.74 -29.47 12.32
C LEU A 842 -6.56 -29.57 13.29
N GLU A 843 -6.81 -29.71 14.60
CA GLU A 843 -5.74 -29.96 15.57
C GLU A 843 -4.80 -31.09 15.10
N ASP A 844 -3.49 -30.92 15.27
CA ASP A 844 -2.41 -31.83 14.82
C ASP A 844 -2.12 -31.85 13.29
N VAL A 845 -2.91 -31.15 12.47
CA VAL A 845 -2.52 -30.76 11.11
C VAL A 845 -1.35 -29.77 11.26
N PRO A 846 -0.31 -29.83 10.40
CA PRO A 846 0.77 -28.84 10.42
C PRO A 846 0.22 -27.44 10.15
N GLY A 847 0.95 -26.39 10.57
CA GLY A 847 0.52 -24.99 10.39
C GLY A 847 0.56 -24.51 8.95
N GLN A 848 -0.37 -25.04 8.16
CA GLN A 848 -0.68 -24.59 6.82
C GLN A 848 -1.62 -23.39 6.93
N LEU A 849 -1.51 -22.45 5.99
CA LEU A 849 -2.59 -21.50 5.74
C LEU A 849 -3.68 -22.23 4.95
N VAL A 850 -4.92 -22.16 5.42
CA VAL A 850 -6.09 -22.71 4.74
C VAL A 850 -7.06 -21.56 4.50
N VAL A 851 -7.23 -21.21 3.24
CA VAL A 851 -8.19 -20.20 2.77
C VAL A 851 -9.41 -20.96 2.22
N VAL A 852 -10.61 -20.54 2.62
CA VAL A 852 -11.87 -21.21 2.26
C VAL A 852 -12.87 -20.18 1.76
N ASN A 853 -13.14 -20.20 0.45
CA ASN A 853 -13.89 -19.18 -0.27
C ASN A 853 -15.19 -19.77 -0.82
N GLY A 854 -16.31 -19.08 -0.62
CA GLY A 854 -17.59 -19.42 -1.26
C GLY A 854 -17.58 -19.16 -2.77
N ASP A 855 -16.93 -18.09 -3.21
CA ASP A 855 -16.94 -17.54 -4.58
C ASP A 855 -18.28 -16.89 -4.93
N ASN A 856 -19.03 -17.39 -5.93
CA ASN A 856 -20.29 -16.77 -6.34
C ASN A 856 -21.46 -17.66 -5.92
N GLY A 857 -22.38 -17.16 -5.11
CA GLY A 857 -23.53 -17.91 -4.61
C GLY A 857 -23.98 -17.40 -3.26
N ASP A 858 -25.14 -17.88 -2.79
CA ASP A 858 -25.52 -17.68 -1.38
C ASP A 858 -24.96 -18.88 -0.60
N ASP A 859 -23.75 -18.73 -0.07
CA ASP A 859 -22.89 -19.80 0.40
C ASP A 859 -22.91 -19.98 1.92
N ILE A 860 -22.45 -21.15 2.36
CA ILE A 860 -22.27 -21.44 3.79
C ILE A 860 -20.84 -21.89 4.02
N VAL A 861 -20.05 -21.06 4.70
CA VAL A 861 -18.68 -21.35 5.11
C VAL A 861 -18.62 -21.46 6.63
N SER A 862 -18.26 -22.63 7.16
CA SER A 862 -18.42 -22.87 8.61
C SER A 862 -17.33 -23.72 9.25
N ALA A 863 -16.70 -23.16 10.27
CA ALA A 863 -15.81 -23.81 11.24
C ALA A 863 -16.45 -24.00 12.63
N SER A 864 -17.76 -23.75 12.75
CA SER A 864 -18.49 -23.66 14.02
C SER A 864 -18.13 -24.74 15.06
N GLY A 865 -17.64 -24.30 16.22
CA GLY A 865 -17.34 -25.16 17.36
C GLY A 865 -16.26 -26.20 17.04
N LYS A 866 -15.28 -25.82 16.21
CA LYS A 866 -14.08 -26.61 15.91
C LYS A 866 -12.88 -25.89 16.47
N ARG A 867 -11.86 -26.69 16.80
CA ARG A 867 -10.53 -26.19 17.08
C ARG A 867 -9.66 -26.44 15.87
N ILE A 868 -9.01 -25.39 15.43
CA ILE A 868 -8.17 -25.36 14.25
C ILE A 868 -6.73 -25.69 14.67
N GLY A 869 -6.31 -25.20 15.84
CA GLY A 869 -5.00 -25.49 16.41
C GLY A 869 -3.93 -24.57 15.82
N VAL A 870 -2.91 -25.13 15.16
CA VAL A 870 -1.82 -24.33 14.58
C VAL A 870 -2.02 -24.02 13.10
N VAL A 871 -3.14 -24.48 12.52
CA VAL A 871 -3.54 -24.12 11.15
C VAL A 871 -4.05 -22.69 11.21
N ARG A 872 -3.65 -21.85 10.25
CA ARG A 872 -4.26 -20.53 10.07
C ARG A 872 -5.45 -20.69 9.15
N LEU A 873 -6.61 -20.21 9.57
CA LEU A 873 -7.86 -20.34 8.83
C LEU A 873 -8.34 -18.95 8.43
N ARG A 874 -8.63 -18.78 7.14
CA ARG A 874 -9.35 -17.61 6.62
C ARG A 874 -10.60 -18.09 5.90
N LEU A 875 -11.72 -17.45 6.20
CA LEU A 875 -13.04 -17.77 5.65
C LEU A 875 -13.54 -16.59 4.81
N GLU A 876 -13.97 -16.83 3.59
CA GLU A 876 -14.49 -15.81 2.68
C GLU A 876 -15.83 -16.27 2.09
N GLY A 877 -16.82 -15.39 2.06
CA GLY A 877 -18.09 -15.60 1.38
C GLY A 877 -17.92 -15.42 -0.13
N GLY A 878 -17.63 -14.20 -0.55
CA GLY A 878 -17.49 -13.84 -1.96
C GLY A 878 -18.72 -13.04 -2.41
N ASN A 879 -19.30 -13.39 -3.56
CA ASN A 879 -20.47 -12.72 -4.11
C ASN A 879 -21.76 -13.50 -3.81
N GLY A 880 -22.68 -12.91 -3.04
CA GLY A 880 -24.03 -13.38 -2.76
C GLY A 880 -24.36 -13.23 -1.28
N ASP A 881 -25.59 -13.58 -0.87
CA ASP A 881 -25.97 -13.45 0.54
C ASP A 881 -25.43 -14.67 1.34
N ASP A 882 -24.27 -14.52 1.97
CA ASP A 882 -23.50 -15.60 2.56
C ASP A 882 -23.76 -15.82 4.06
N THR A 883 -23.33 -16.97 4.55
CA THR A 883 -23.31 -17.27 5.99
C THR A 883 -21.98 -17.85 6.40
N LEU A 884 -21.23 -17.05 7.14
CA LEU A 884 -19.95 -17.40 7.71
C LEU A 884 -20.09 -17.75 9.19
N THR A 885 -19.27 -18.68 9.66
CA THR A 885 -19.14 -18.95 11.09
C THR A 885 -17.74 -19.44 11.40
N GLY A 886 -17.04 -18.72 12.26
CA GLY A 886 -15.71 -19.06 12.75
C GLY A 886 -15.73 -20.23 13.71
N SER A 887 -14.64 -20.39 14.43
CA SER A 887 -14.17 -21.60 15.07
C SER A 887 -14.31 -21.50 16.59
N LEU A 888 -13.26 -21.74 17.36
CA LEU A 888 -13.13 -21.55 18.81
C LEU A 888 -11.74 -20.98 19.16
N ASP A 889 -11.00 -20.60 18.13
CA ASP A 889 -9.67 -20.03 18.13
C ASP A 889 -9.80 -18.78 17.23
N ALA A 890 -8.96 -17.74 17.38
CA ALA A 890 -9.05 -16.51 16.57
C ALA A 890 -9.15 -16.77 15.05
N ASP A 891 -10.11 -16.13 14.40
CA ASP A 891 -10.45 -16.30 12.99
C ASP A 891 -10.46 -14.97 12.21
N THR A 892 -10.25 -15.06 10.90
CA THR A 892 -10.47 -13.97 9.94
C THR A 892 -11.60 -14.35 9.00
N LEU A 893 -12.66 -13.53 8.94
CA LEU A 893 -13.89 -13.78 8.21
C LEU A 893 -14.26 -12.58 7.32
N TRP A 894 -14.49 -12.82 6.04
CA TRP A 894 -14.90 -11.78 5.08
C TRP A 894 -16.20 -12.18 4.37
N GLY A 895 -17.22 -11.34 4.45
CA GLY A 895 -18.51 -11.52 3.77
C GLY A 895 -18.32 -11.40 2.25
N GLY A 896 -18.01 -10.20 1.78
CA GLY A 896 -17.81 -9.89 0.37
C GLY A 896 -18.98 -9.05 -0.17
N ASP A 897 -19.45 -9.35 -1.38
CA ASP A 897 -20.61 -8.66 -1.96
C ASP A 897 -21.90 -9.40 -1.56
N GLY A 898 -22.84 -8.77 -0.87
CA GLY A 898 -24.13 -9.36 -0.52
C GLY A 898 -24.63 -8.92 0.84
N ASN A 899 -25.79 -9.44 1.26
CA ASN A 899 -26.25 -9.23 2.64
C ASN A 899 -25.86 -10.44 3.46
N ASP A 900 -24.71 -10.35 4.10
CA ASP A 900 -24.01 -11.45 4.71
C ASP A 900 -24.38 -11.63 6.17
N ARG A 901 -24.13 -12.85 6.64
CA ARG A 901 -24.27 -13.19 8.04
C ARG A 901 -22.96 -13.77 8.57
N ILE A 902 -22.30 -13.01 9.42
CA ILE A 902 -21.02 -13.41 10.00
C ILE A 902 -21.17 -13.67 11.50
N ARG A 903 -20.45 -14.68 11.98
CA ARG A 903 -20.37 -15.04 13.40
C ARG A 903 -18.94 -15.43 13.71
N GLY A 904 -18.25 -14.64 14.53
CA GLY A 904 -16.87 -14.89 14.96
C GLY A 904 -16.76 -16.24 15.67
N GLY A 905 -17.16 -16.29 16.93
CA GLY A 905 -17.11 -17.54 17.69
C GLY A 905 -16.60 -17.34 19.10
N ASP A 906 -15.62 -18.14 19.50
CA ASP A 906 -14.85 -17.85 20.71
C ASP A 906 -13.45 -17.40 20.20
N GLY A 907 -12.81 -16.45 20.87
CA GLY A 907 -11.48 -15.94 20.52
C GLY A 907 -11.55 -14.60 19.77
N ASN A 908 -10.45 -13.85 19.81
CA ASN A 908 -10.38 -12.52 19.21
C ASN A 908 -10.45 -12.60 17.67
N ASP A 909 -11.60 -12.25 17.10
CA ASP A 909 -11.88 -12.43 15.69
C ASP A 909 -11.81 -11.11 14.91
N ILE A 910 -11.52 -11.21 13.61
CA ILE A 910 -11.66 -10.12 12.64
C ILE A 910 -12.77 -10.49 11.66
N ALA A 911 -13.82 -9.69 11.62
CA ALA A 911 -14.96 -9.88 10.73
C ALA A 911 -15.23 -8.64 9.88
N VAL A 912 -15.31 -8.82 8.56
CA VAL A 912 -15.58 -7.75 7.59
C VAL A 912 -16.82 -8.12 6.79
N GLY A 913 -17.80 -7.22 6.74
CA GLY A 913 -19.04 -7.34 5.97
C GLY A 913 -18.78 -7.26 4.47
N GLY A 914 -18.57 -6.04 3.96
CA GLY A 914 -18.28 -5.80 2.55
C GLY A 914 -19.34 -4.90 1.91
N LEU A 915 -19.90 -5.30 0.77
CA LEU A 915 -20.96 -4.53 0.11
C LEU A 915 -22.34 -5.13 0.42
N GLY A 916 -23.26 -4.38 1.03
CA GLY A 916 -24.64 -4.80 1.29
C GLY A 916 -25.00 -4.73 2.77
N ASP A 917 -26.26 -5.02 3.12
CA ASP A 917 -26.74 -4.88 4.51
C ASP A 917 -26.36 -6.13 5.35
N ASP A 918 -25.31 -6.05 6.17
CA ASP A 918 -24.69 -7.18 6.86
C ASP A 918 -25.13 -7.38 8.33
N ASP A 919 -25.08 -8.64 8.81
CA ASP A 919 -25.35 -9.04 10.22
C ASP A 919 -24.11 -9.71 10.80
N ILE A 920 -23.30 -8.94 11.54
CA ILE A 920 -22.02 -9.34 12.11
C ILE A 920 -22.12 -9.47 13.64
N ASP A 921 -21.71 -10.61 14.19
CA ASP A 921 -21.77 -10.94 15.62
C ASP A 921 -20.43 -11.55 16.08
N GLY A 922 -19.62 -10.76 16.79
CA GLY A 922 -18.29 -11.13 17.29
C GLY A 922 -18.34 -12.32 18.25
N GLN A 923 -19.09 -12.13 19.35
CA GLN A 923 -19.43 -13.06 20.43
C GLN A 923 -18.52 -12.96 21.67
N ASP A 924 -17.67 -13.96 21.92
CA ASP A 924 -16.90 -14.02 23.16
C ASP A 924 -15.43 -13.61 22.84
N ASP A 925 -14.82 -12.80 23.71
CA ASP A 925 -13.46 -12.24 23.61
C ASP A 925 -13.38 -10.97 22.73
N ASP A 926 -12.20 -10.37 22.58
CA ASP A 926 -12.06 -9.00 22.04
C ASP A 926 -12.02 -9.00 20.50
N ASP A 927 -13.04 -8.43 19.85
CA ASP A 927 -13.26 -8.55 18.40
C ASP A 927 -13.07 -7.24 17.61
N ILE A 928 -12.75 -7.36 16.31
CA ILE A 928 -12.77 -6.25 15.33
C ILE A 928 -13.84 -6.53 14.26
N LEU A 929 -14.86 -5.67 14.18
CA LEU A 929 -15.99 -5.80 13.27
C LEU A 929 -16.09 -4.58 12.35
N LEU A 930 -16.11 -4.80 11.03
CA LEU A 930 -16.22 -3.75 10.01
C LEU A 930 -17.44 -4.01 9.13
N GLY A 931 -18.36 -3.05 9.04
CA GLY A 931 -19.55 -3.10 8.16
C GLY A 931 -19.19 -2.87 6.69
N ASN A 932 -18.63 -1.70 6.40
CA ASN A 932 -18.32 -1.13 5.08
C ASN A 932 -19.56 -0.51 4.42
N GLU A 933 -19.88 -0.84 3.17
CA GLU A 933 -21.01 -0.20 2.46
C GLU A 933 -22.30 -0.95 2.75
N GLY A 934 -23.31 -0.31 3.36
CA GLY A 934 -24.56 -1.00 3.66
C GLY A 934 -25.27 -0.44 4.88
N ASN A 935 -26.48 -0.93 5.18
CA ASN A 935 -27.12 -0.64 6.46
C ASN A 935 -26.91 -1.84 7.39
N ASP A 936 -25.81 -1.81 8.11
CA ASP A 936 -25.23 -2.95 8.80
C ASP A 936 -25.70 -3.06 10.24
N THR A 937 -25.60 -4.28 10.76
CA THR A 937 -25.86 -4.59 12.17
C THR A 937 -24.66 -5.28 12.77
N LEU A 938 -23.90 -4.56 13.59
CA LEU A 938 -22.70 -5.03 14.27
C LEU A 938 -22.98 -5.24 15.77
N ASN A 939 -22.48 -6.34 16.31
CA ASN A 939 -22.62 -6.70 17.73
C ASN A 939 -21.33 -7.35 18.25
N GLY A 940 -20.57 -6.63 19.09
CA GLY A 940 -19.34 -7.12 19.72
C GLY A 940 -19.62 -8.25 20.72
N SER A 941 -20.51 -7.98 21.69
CA SER A 941 -21.02 -8.88 22.74
C SER A 941 -20.25 -8.90 24.06
N ASP A 942 -19.30 -9.80 24.27
CA ASP A 942 -18.51 -9.92 25.52
C ASP A 942 -17.03 -9.78 25.15
N GLY A 943 -16.38 -8.67 25.46
CA GLY A 943 -15.01 -8.36 25.01
C GLY A 943 -14.80 -6.85 25.02
N ASP A 944 -13.55 -6.38 24.99
CA ASP A 944 -13.25 -4.99 24.68
C ASP A 944 -13.20 -4.87 23.14
N ASP A 945 -14.33 -4.52 22.51
CA ASP A 945 -14.53 -4.68 21.06
C ASP A 945 -14.30 -3.38 20.25
N SER A 946 -13.93 -3.51 18.97
CA SER A 946 -13.82 -2.39 18.02
C SER A 946 -14.77 -2.58 16.84
N LEU A 947 -15.73 -1.67 16.67
CA LEU A 947 -16.79 -1.73 15.66
C LEU A 947 -16.77 -0.46 14.79
N SER A 948 -16.81 -0.61 13.46
CA SER A 948 -16.97 0.52 12.53
C SER A 948 -18.07 0.19 11.49
N GLY A 949 -19.03 1.10 11.34
CA GLY A 949 -20.14 1.00 10.38
C GLY A 949 -19.69 1.32 8.96
N HIS A 950 -19.07 2.49 8.78
CA HIS A 950 -18.71 3.11 7.51
C HIS A 950 -19.92 3.72 6.78
N ASP A 951 -20.27 3.27 5.57
CA ASP A 951 -21.25 3.97 4.73
C ASP A 951 -22.64 3.34 4.88
N GLY A 952 -23.60 4.04 5.49
CA GLY A 952 -25.03 3.72 5.50
C GLY A 952 -25.70 3.91 6.86
N ASP A 953 -27.00 3.59 6.99
CA ASP A 953 -27.72 3.76 8.27
C ASP A 953 -27.50 2.54 9.20
N ASP A 954 -26.45 2.57 10.01
CA ASP A 954 -25.93 1.42 10.76
C ASP A 954 -26.49 1.26 12.18
N THR A 955 -26.36 0.05 12.71
CA THR A 955 -26.69 -0.29 14.09
C THR A 955 -25.55 -1.03 14.78
N LEU A 956 -24.81 -0.34 15.64
CA LEU A 956 -23.66 -0.87 16.38
C LEU A 956 -24.01 -1.10 17.86
N ASN A 957 -23.57 -2.25 18.39
CA ASN A 957 -23.67 -2.57 19.82
C ASN A 957 -22.33 -3.13 20.32
N GLY A 958 -21.67 -2.42 21.25
CA GLY A 958 -20.43 -2.86 21.89
C GLY A 958 -20.68 -4.11 22.74
N GLY A 959 -21.31 -3.95 23.90
CA GLY A 959 -21.80 -5.08 24.68
C GLY A 959 -21.32 -5.07 26.12
N ASN A 960 -20.34 -5.89 26.47
CA ASN A 960 -19.75 -5.90 27.79
C ASN A 960 -18.23 -5.83 27.64
N GLY A 961 -17.63 -4.76 28.15
CA GLY A 961 -16.21 -4.47 27.96
C GLY A 961 -16.08 -2.99 27.66
N HIS A 962 -14.86 -2.54 27.41
CA HIS A 962 -14.53 -1.18 27.02
C HIS A 962 -14.50 -1.09 25.50
N ASP A 963 -15.60 -0.68 24.91
CA ASP A 963 -15.82 -0.81 23.46
C ASP A 963 -15.53 0.50 22.71
N SER A 964 -15.06 0.40 21.46
CA SER A 964 -14.89 1.51 20.52
C SER A 964 -15.84 1.35 19.35
N LEU A 965 -16.73 2.31 19.12
CA LEU A 965 -17.76 2.29 18.09
C LEU A 965 -17.67 3.57 17.23
N GLU A 966 -17.65 3.39 15.92
CA GLU A 966 -17.67 4.44 14.89
C GLU A 966 -18.84 4.20 13.93
N GLY A 967 -19.71 5.20 13.77
CA GLY A 967 -20.88 5.13 12.87
C GLY A 967 -20.45 5.24 11.43
N GLY A 968 -19.93 6.41 11.06
CA GLY A 968 -19.48 6.72 9.71
C GLY A 968 -20.45 7.67 9.01
N ASP A 969 -20.75 7.43 7.74
CA ASP A 969 -21.66 8.23 6.94
C ASP A 969 -23.07 7.62 6.96
N GLY A 970 -24.07 8.26 7.58
CA GLY A 970 -25.47 7.80 7.56
C GLY A 970 -26.25 8.12 8.84
N ASP A 971 -27.53 7.76 8.93
CA ASP A 971 -28.31 7.99 10.16
C ASP A 971 -28.14 6.83 11.16
N ASP A 972 -27.10 6.86 11.99
CA ASP A 972 -26.64 5.72 12.78
C ASP A 972 -27.31 5.54 14.14
N THR A 973 -27.15 4.34 14.70
CA THR A 973 -27.53 4.01 16.08
C THR A 973 -26.45 3.20 16.79
N LEU A 974 -25.70 3.86 17.69
CA LEU A 974 -24.60 3.28 18.45
C LEU A 974 -24.98 3.06 19.91
N SER A 975 -24.52 1.97 20.51
CA SER A 975 -24.70 1.72 21.94
C SER A 975 -23.57 0.91 22.57
N GLY A 976 -22.78 1.55 23.45
CA GLY A 976 -21.64 0.95 24.16
C GLY A 976 -22.05 -0.12 25.17
N LYS A 977 -23.15 0.11 25.90
CA LYS A 977 -23.77 -0.80 26.88
C LYS A 977 -23.05 -0.85 28.23
N GLN A 978 -22.00 -1.65 28.41
CA GLN A 978 -21.42 -1.90 29.74
C GLN A 978 -19.90 -1.94 29.73
N GLY A 979 -19.29 -0.78 29.68
CA GLY A 979 -17.97 -0.46 30.19
C GLY A 979 -17.77 1.03 30.04
N ASP A 980 -16.52 1.46 30.09
CA ASP A 980 -16.17 2.84 29.75
C ASP A 980 -15.91 2.84 28.24
N ASP A 981 -16.91 3.28 27.46
CA ASP A 981 -16.99 3.09 26.01
C ASP A 981 -16.68 4.39 25.23
N SER A 982 -16.24 4.28 23.98
CA SER A 982 -16.00 5.40 23.06
C SER A 982 -16.91 5.29 21.84
N LEU A 983 -17.76 6.29 21.59
CA LEU A 983 -18.75 6.31 20.50
C LEU A 983 -18.59 7.58 19.65
N ALA A 984 -18.43 7.43 18.33
CA ALA A 984 -18.46 8.51 17.34
C ALA A 984 -19.61 8.28 16.34
N GLY A 985 -20.49 9.26 16.15
CA GLY A 985 -21.56 9.21 15.14
C GLY A 985 -21.04 9.54 13.74
N ASP A 986 -20.20 10.57 13.66
CA ASP A 986 -19.61 11.10 12.42
C ASP A 986 -20.64 11.85 11.56
N ALA A 987 -20.93 11.46 10.32
CA ALA A 987 -21.78 12.26 9.43
C ALA A 987 -23.21 11.71 9.39
N GLY A 988 -24.16 12.33 10.09
CA GLY A 988 -25.45 11.66 10.25
C GLY A 988 -26.48 12.33 11.14
N MET A 989 -27.73 11.88 11.15
CA MET A 989 -28.63 12.16 12.29
C MET A 989 -28.60 11.00 13.29
N ASP A 990 -27.60 11.02 14.15
CA ASP A 990 -27.17 9.86 14.91
C ASP A 990 -27.85 9.73 16.26
N LYS A 991 -27.81 8.50 16.78
CA LYS A 991 -28.30 8.14 18.11
C LYS A 991 -27.24 7.38 18.88
N LEU A 992 -26.58 8.07 19.81
CA LEU A 992 -25.55 7.50 20.66
C LEU A 992 -26.07 7.24 22.08
N TYR A 993 -25.81 6.03 22.59
CA TYR A 993 -26.11 5.64 23.97
C TYR A 993 -24.87 5.05 24.64
N GLY A 994 -24.21 5.78 25.54
CA GLY A 994 -23.02 5.32 26.27
C GLY A 994 -23.32 4.05 27.06
N GLY A 995 -24.06 4.18 28.16
CA GLY A 995 -24.66 3.04 28.84
C GLY A 995 -24.31 2.98 30.33
N ILE A 996 -23.40 2.10 30.72
CA ILE A 996 -22.94 1.97 32.10
C ILE A 996 -21.41 1.97 32.10
N GLY A 997 -20.84 3.05 32.60
CA GLY A 997 -19.42 3.32 32.70
C GLY A 997 -19.18 4.78 32.35
N ASP A 998 -17.94 5.24 32.46
CA ASP A 998 -17.58 6.63 32.18
C ASP A 998 -17.31 6.76 30.67
N ASP A 999 -18.30 7.18 29.89
CA ASP A 999 -18.29 7.05 28.42
C ASP A 999 -17.81 8.33 27.70
N TYR A 1000 -17.26 8.17 26.49
CA TYR A 1000 -16.94 9.26 25.55
C TYR A 1000 -17.89 9.20 24.34
N LEU A 1001 -18.64 10.27 24.09
CA LEU A 1001 -19.58 10.36 22.97
C LEU A 1001 -19.29 11.61 22.13
N ASN A 1002 -19.22 11.45 20.81
CA ASN A 1002 -19.14 12.54 19.84
C ASN A 1002 -20.24 12.38 18.77
N GLY A 1003 -21.07 13.41 18.59
CA GLY A 1003 -22.17 13.39 17.61
C GLY A 1003 -21.62 13.49 16.19
N GLY A 1004 -20.90 14.57 15.90
CA GLY A 1004 -20.23 14.77 14.62
C GLY A 1004 -20.89 15.88 13.81
N LEU A 1005 -21.34 15.59 12.60
CA LEU A 1005 -22.08 16.51 11.73
C LEU A 1005 -23.59 16.22 11.84
N ASN A 1006 -24.41 17.26 11.66
CA ASN A 1006 -25.88 17.22 11.61
C ASN A 1006 -26.57 17.09 12.99
N GLU A 1007 -27.88 16.79 13.01
CA GLU A 1007 -28.71 16.95 14.23
C GLU A 1007 -28.75 15.63 15.03
N ASP A 1008 -28.00 15.56 16.12
CA ASP A 1008 -27.76 14.31 16.84
C ASP A 1008 -28.57 14.13 18.13
N SER A 1009 -28.62 12.89 18.61
CA SER A 1009 -29.24 12.52 19.89
C SER A 1009 -28.28 11.70 20.75
N LEU A 1010 -27.70 12.34 21.77
CA LEU A 1010 -26.66 11.76 22.62
C LEU A 1010 -27.17 11.54 24.06
N TYR A 1011 -26.94 10.34 24.58
CA TYR A 1011 -27.32 9.95 25.94
C TYR A 1011 -26.15 9.25 26.65
N GLY A 1012 -25.52 9.92 27.62
CA GLY A 1012 -24.44 9.33 28.43
C GLY A 1012 -24.92 8.14 29.28
N ASN A 1013 -26.00 8.37 30.04
CA ASN A 1013 -26.72 7.40 30.88
C ASN A 1013 -26.18 7.25 32.31
N TYR A 1014 -25.26 6.31 32.59
CA TYR A 1014 -24.78 6.05 33.94
C TYR A 1014 -23.25 6.05 33.97
N GLY A 1015 -22.67 7.06 34.59
CA GLY A 1015 -21.22 7.22 34.70
C GLY A 1015 -20.87 8.70 34.58
N ASP A 1016 -19.62 9.04 34.85
CA ASP A 1016 -19.14 10.42 34.67
C ASP A 1016 -18.74 10.59 33.18
N ASP A 1017 -19.68 11.02 32.34
CA ASP A 1017 -19.56 10.95 30.88
C ASP A 1017 -18.94 12.22 30.26
N THR A 1018 -18.29 12.08 29.11
CA THR A 1018 -17.82 13.21 28.27
C THR A 1018 -18.55 13.20 26.94
N ILE A 1019 -19.29 14.26 26.63
CA ILE A 1019 -20.21 14.31 25.49
C ILE A 1019 -19.99 15.58 24.66
N GLY A 1020 -19.74 15.43 23.36
CA GLY A 1020 -19.72 16.52 22.37
C GLY A 1020 -20.83 16.36 21.34
N GLY A 1021 -21.65 17.40 21.13
CA GLY A 1021 -22.67 17.41 20.07
C GLY A 1021 -22.06 17.53 18.68
N GLY A 1022 -21.17 18.52 18.48
CA GLY A 1022 -20.49 18.73 17.21
C GLY A 1022 -21.13 19.87 16.42
N HIS A 1023 -21.36 19.66 15.13
CA HIS A 1023 -22.05 20.63 14.27
C HIS A 1023 -23.52 20.23 14.11
N GLY A 1024 -24.49 21.01 14.57
CA GLY A 1024 -25.83 20.44 14.62
C GLY A 1024 -26.89 21.28 15.26
N HIS A 1025 -27.99 20.65 15.65
CA HIS A 1025 -28.97 21.20 16.59
C HIS A 1025 -29.31 20.06 17.54
N ASP A 1026 -28.44 19.85 18.51
CA ASP A 1026 -28.30 18.54 19.12
C ASP A 1026 -29.18 18.38 20.36
N LEU A 1027 -29.55 17.13 20.62
CA LEU A 1027 -30.25 16.73 21.83
C LEU A 1027 -29.31 15.93 22.72
N ILE A 1028 -28.83 16.56 23.79
CA ILE A 1028 -27.82 15.97 24.67
C ILE A 1028 -28.38 15.74 26.09
N SER A 1029 -28.13 14.56 26.66
CA SER A 1029 -28.53 14.19 28.02
C SER A 1029 -27.42 13.43 28.77
N GLY A 1030 -26.73 14.08 29.71
CA GLY A 1030 -25.70 13.45 30.55
C GLY A 1030 -26.27 12.36 31.45
N SER A 1031 -27.41 12.66 32.10
CA SER A 1031 -28.24 11.74 32.89
C SER A 1031 -27.76 11.52 34.34
N GLN A 1032 -26.87 10.58 34.64
CA GLN A 1032 -26.44 10.27 36.02
C GLN A 1032 -24.92 10.16 36.08
N GLY A 1033 -24.30 11.05 36.85
CA GLY A 1033 -22.84 11.12 36.99
C GLY A 1033 -22.42 12.58 37.04
N ASP A 1034 -21.15 12.86 37.27
CA ASP A 1034 -20.62 14.22 37.14
C ASP A 1034 -20.11 14.40 35.68
N ASP A 1035 -20.95 14.95 34.80
CA ASP A 1035 -20.73 14.91 33.34
C ASP A 1035 -19.99 16.15 32.79
N ILE A 1036 -19.30 16.00 31.65
CA ILE A 1036 -18.74 17.09 30.84
C ILE A 1036 -19.45 17.12 29.50
N ILE A 1037 -20.14 18.21 29.18
CA ILE A 1037 -20.96 18.34 27.98
C ILE A 1037 -20.61 19.60 27.19
N ASN A 1038 -20.37 19.41 25.90
CA ASN A 1038 -20.15 20.45 24.90
C ASN A 1038 -21.26 20.36 23.83
N GLY A 1039 -22.03 21.44 23.66
CA GLY A 1039 -23.08 21.54 22.63
C GLY A 1039 -22.47 21.57 21.23
N GLY A 1040 -21.63 22.57 20.97
CA GLY A 1040 -20.92 22.73 19.70
C GLY A 1040 -21.51 23.88 18.90
N ASP A 1041 -21.59 23.74 17.58
CA ASP A 1041 -22.28 24.72 16.74
C ASP A 1041 -23.75 24.32 16.64
N GLY A 1042 -24.70 25.21 16.95
CA GLY A 1042 -26.08 24.77 16.92
C GLY A 1042 -27.13 25.65 17.56
N ASN A 1043 -28.28 25.05 17.85
CA ASN A 1043 -29.23 25.62 18.78
C ASN A 1043 -29.64 24.44 19.65
N ASP A 1044 -28.78 24.13 20.60
CA ASP A 1044 -28.76 22.82 21.21
C ASP A 1044 -29.73 22.73 22.37
N THR A 1045 -30.12 21.51 22.70
CA THR A 1045 -30.95 21.21 23.88
C THR A 1045 -30.18 20.27 24.80
N ILE A 1046 -29.67 20.81 25.90
CA ILE A 1046 -28.77 20.11 26.82
C ILE A 1046 -29.44 19.92 28.19
N ASP A 1047 -29.48 18.68 28.69
CA ASP A 1047 -29.88 18.32 30.06
C ASP A 1047 -28.73 17.59 30.77
N GLY A 1048 -28.06 18.26 31.73
CA GLY A 1048 -26.95 17.66 32.50
C GLY A 1048 -27.40 16.44 33.30
N GLY A 1049 -28.49 16.58 34.07
CA GLY A 1049 -29.12 15.47 34.77
C GLY A 1049 -28.93 15.50 36.29
N GLU A 1050 -28.50 14.40 36.89
CA GLU A 1050 -28.16 14.33 38.32
C GLU A 1050 -26.64 14.20 38.43
N GLY A 1051 -25.97 15.21 38.99
CA GLY A 1051 -24.54 15.33 38.77
C GLY A 1051 -24.02 16.69 39.16
N ALA A 1052 -22.72 16.82 39.40
CA ALA A 1052 -22.07 18.13 39.39
C ALA A 1052 -21.46 18.36 38.00
N ASP A 1053 -22.27 18.90 37.09
CA ASP A 1053 -21.96 18.86 35.66
C ASP A 1053 -21.18 20.10 35.19
N GLY A 1054 -20.35 19.92 34.17
CA GLY A 1054 -19.72 20.98 33.38
C GLY A 1054 -20.38 21.06 32.01
N ILE A 1055 -21.01 22.18 31.67
CA ILE A 1055 -21.77 22.34 30.43
C ILE A 1055 -21.31 23.60 29.69
N SER A 1056 -21.08 23.49 28.39
CA SER A 1056 -20.84 24.60 27.47
C SER A 1056 -21.79 24.49 26.27
N GLY A 1057 -22.56 25.54 25.96
CA GLY A 1057 -23.43 25.58 24.78
C GLY A 1057 -22.65 25.86 23.48
N HIS A 1058 -21.59 26.67 23.57
CA HIS A 1058 -20.78 27.13 22.43
C HIS A 1058 -21.54 28.09 21.50
N ASP A 1059 -21.74 27.75 20.23
CA ASP A 1059 -22.22 28.69 19.22
C ASP A 1059 -23.71 28.49 18.96
N GLY A 1060 -24.51 29.53 19.15
CA GLY A 1060 -25.90 29.66 18.74
C GLY A 1060 -26.89 29.78 19.89
N HIS A 1061 -28.19 29.50 19.67
CA HIS A 1061 -29.23 29.80 20.66
C HIS A 1061 -29.62 28.56 21.49
N ASP A 1062 -28.95 28.38 22.61
CA ASP A 1062 -29.02 27.11 23.34
C ASP A 1062 -30.08 27.08 24.43
N GLN A 1063 -30.61 25.89 24.68
CA GLN A 1063 -31.48 25.57 25.81
C GLN A 1063 -30.78 24.60 26.74
N THR A 1064 -30.28 25.10 27.86
CA THR A 1064 -29.48 24.30 28.80
C THR A 1064 -30.15 24.15 30.17
N ASN A 1065 -30.09 22.96 30.73
CA ASN A 1065 -30.55 22.65 32.08
C ASN A 1065 -29.48 21.87 32.85
N GLY A 1066 -28.87 22.48 33.87
CA GLY A 1066 -27.87 21.81 34.72
C GLY A 1066 -28.43 20.66 35.55
N GLY A 1067 -29.75 20.62 35.76
CA GLY A 1067 -30.36 19.50 36.46
C GLY A 1067 -30.23 19.61 37.98
N GLY A 1068 -29.40 18.79 38.62
CA GLY A 1068 -29.34 18.73 40.08
C GLY A 1068 -27.98 18.45 40.68
N GLN A 1069 -27.64 19.24 41.71
CA GLN A 1069 -26.35 19.39 42.38
C GLN A 1069 -25.62 20.63 41.87
N ASP A 1070 -24.34 20.80 42.21
CA ASP A 1070 -23.67 22.10 42.07
C ASP A 1070 -23.01 22.16 40.67
N ASP A 1071 -23.70 22.76 39.70
CA ASP A 1071 -23.32 22.71 38.26
C ASP A 1071 -22.52 23.93 37.80
N THR A 1072 -21.78 23.79 36.69
CA THR A 1072 -21.06 24.89 36.03
C THR A 1072 -21.45 24.98 34.57
N ILE A 1073 -22.08 26.09 34.16
CA ILE A 1073 -22.68 26.25 32.82
C ILE A 1073 -22.15 27.52 32.16
N ILE A 1074 -21.72 27.40 30.90
CA ILE A 1074 -21.51 28.50 29.95
C ILE A 1074 -22.58 28.38 28.86
N GLY A 1075 -23.32 29.47 28.59
CA GLY A 1075 -24.21 29.56 27.43
C GLY A 1075 -23.37 29.58 26.16
N GLY A 1076 -22.65 30.68 25.93
CA GLY A 1076 -21.74 30.81 24.80
C GLY A 1076 -22.10 32.03 23.96
N ASP A 1077 -22.01 31.92 22.65
CA ASP A 1077 -22.36 32.95 21.68
C ASP A 1077 -23.81 32.79 21.24
N GLY A 1078 -24.70 33.75 21.49
CA GLY A 1078 -26.11 33.67 21.10
C GLY A 1078 -27.05 34.19 22.18
N ASP A 1079 -28.37 34.18 21.92
CA ASP A 1079 -29.37 34.51 22.95
C ASP A 1079 -29.81 33.21 23.66
N ASP A 1080 -29.19 32.86 24.78
CA ASP A 1080 -29.36 31.54 25.42
C ASP A 1080 -30.47 31.48 26.47
N ASP A 1081 -31.12 30.32 26.61
CA ASP A 1081 -32.08 29.99 27.66
C ASP A 1081 -31.46 29.01 28.68
N VAL A 1082 -30.77 29.54 29.70
CA VAL A 1082 -30.01 28.74 30.68
C VAL A 1082 -30.74 28.55 32.03
N ASN A 1083 -30.88 27.31 32.46
CA ASN A 1083 -31.40 26.93 33.77
C ASN A 1083 -30.36 26.20 34.63
N GLY A 1084 -29.90 26.83 35.71
CA GLY A 1084 -28.94 26.21 36.63
C GLY A 1084 -29.49 25.02 37.42
N GLY A 1085 -30.83 24.93 37.55
CA GLY A 1085 -31.44 23.75 38.18
C GLY A 1085 -31.32 23.73 39.70
N GLY A 1086 -30.48 22.84 40.22
CA GLY A 1086 -30.74 22.17 41.47
C GLY A 1086 -29.66 22.23 42.55
N GLY A 1087 -28.69 23.13 42.57
CA GLY A 1087 -27.71 23.15 43.67
C GLY A 1087 -27.22 24.56 43.93
N ARG A 1088 -25.91 24.74 44.01
CA ARG A 1088 -25.25 26.04 44.05
C ARG A 1088 -24.46 26.20 42.78
N ASP A 1089 -25.12 26.76 41.80
CA ASP A 1089 -24.68 26.65 40.42
C ASP A 1089 -23.84 27.87 40.04
N ILE A 1090 -22.98 27.71 39.06
CA ILE A 1090 -22.21 28.79 38.45
C ILE A 1090 -22.66 28.88 37.01
N VAL A 1091 -23.31 29.97 36.64
CA VAL A 1091 -23.86 30.15 35.29
C VAL A 1091 -23.34 31.44 34.67
N LEU A 1092 -22.81 31.30 33.46
CA LEU A 1092 -22.38 32.37 32.59
C LEU A 1092 -23.24 32.35 31.32
N GLY A 1093 -23.86 33.48 30.97
CA GLY A 1093 -24.59 33.64 29.70
C GLY A 1093 -23.62 33.64 28.54
N GLY A 1094 -22.95 34.77 28.30
CA GLY A 1094 -21.91 34.86 27.28
C GLY A 1094 -22.14 36.08 26.41
N ASP A 1095 -22.12 35.89 25.10
CA ASP A 1095 -22.33 36.94 24.11
C ASP A 1095 -23.77 36.88 23.57
N GLY A 1096 -24.69 37.71 24.06
CA GLY A 1096 -26.02 37.85 23.48
C GLY A 1096 -27.11 38.21 24.49
N ASP A 1097 -28.37 38.23 24.08
CA ASP A 1097 -29.48 38.63 24.97
C ASP A 1097 -30.01 37.43 25.78
N ASP A 1098 -29.26 36.99 26.80
CA ASP A 1098 -29.54 35.73 27.52
C ASP A 1098 -30.70 35.78 28.52
N THR A 1099 -31.31 34.62 28.78
CA THR A 1099 -32.26 34.37 29.87
C THR A 1099 -31.73 33.31 30.82
N ILE A 1100 -31.27 33.76 32.00
CA ILE A 1100 -30.63 32.90 33.00
C ILE A 1100 -31.53 32.73 34.22
N ASN A 1101 -31.71 31.49 34.68
CA ASN A 1101 -32.47 31.16 35.89
C ASN A 1101 -31.71 30.14 36.75
N GLY A 1102 -31.08 30.58 37.85
CA GLY A 1102 -30.31 29.68 38.73
C GLY A 1102 -31.17 28.63 39.46
N GLN A 1103 -32.44 28.92 39.73
CA GLN A 1103 -33.31 28.06 40.54
C GLN A 1103 -32.65 27.68 41.89
N GLY A 1104 -32.68 26.43 42.36
CA GLY A 1104 -31.75 25.97 43.42
C GLY A 1104 -31.55 26.77 44.73
N ALA A 1105 -30.30 26.76 45.19
CA ALA A 1105 -29.81 27.23 46.48
C ALA A 1105 -29.24 28.66 46.41
N GLU A 1106 -27.94 28.89 46.64
CA GLU A 1106 -27.31 30.23 46.49
C GLU A 1106 -26.28 30.11 45.35
N ASP A 1107 -26.66 30.60 44.18
CA ASP A 1107 -25.93 30.45 42.90
C ASP A 1107 -25.01 31.65 42.62
N THR A 1108 -24.20 31.55 41.57
CA THR A 1108 -23.39 32.64 40.99
C THR A 1108 -23.78 32.82 39.53
N LEU A 1109 -24.44 33.93 39.21
CA LEU A 1109 -24.97 34.20 37.87
C LEU A 1109 -24.34 35.45 37.27
N ALA A 1110 -23.96 35.38 36.00
CA ALA A 1110 -23.51 36.53 35.20
C ALA A 1110 -24.02 36.38 33.76
N GLY A 1111 -24.55 37.46 33.18
CA GLY A 1111 -25.00 37.46 31.78
C GLY A 1111 -23.89 37.86 30.81
N ASN A 1112 -22.96 38.73 31.25
CA ASN A 1112 -21.88 39.33 30.45
C ASN A 1112 -22.33 40.32 29.35
N GLU A 1113 -22.06 40.02 28.08
CA GLU A 1113 -22.33 40.91 26.97
C GLU A 1113 -23.82 40.80 26.57
N GLY A 1114 -24.39 41.84 25.95
CA GLY A 1114 -25.82 41.84 25.61
C GLY A 1114 -26.79 42.40 26.66
N ALA A 1115 -28.08 42.08 26.51
CA ALA A 1115 -29.20 42.62 27.29
C ALA A 1115 -30.01 41.54 28.03
N ASP A 1116 -29.38 41.00 29.07
CA ASP A 1116 -29.77 39.76 29.73
C ASP A 1116 -30.91 39.88 30.75
N VAL A 1117 -31.56 38.75 31.00
CA VAL A 1117 -32.67 38.55 31.95
C VAL A 1117 -32.29 37.49 32.98
N LEU A 1118 -31.68 37.93 34.09
CA LEU A 1118 -31.34 37.04 35.21
C LEU A 1118 -32.48 36.92 36.25
N THR A 1119 -32.89 35.69 36.54
CA THR A 1119 -33.88 35.35 37.57
C THR A 1119 -33.21 34.68 38.77
N GLY A 1120 -32.84 35.48 39.77
CA GLY A 1120 -32.27 35.03 41.05
C GLY A 1120 -32.41 36.07 42.17
N SER A 1121 -31.97 35.73 43.38
CA SER A 1121 -31.77 36.69 44.47
C SER A 1121 -30.67 37.68 44.10
N PRO A 1122 -30.78 38.97 44.48
CA PRO A 1122 -29.74 39.97 44.16
C PRO A 1122 -28.34 39.70 44.75
N SER A 1123 -28.18 38.67 45.59
CA SER A 1123 -26.90 38.22 46.14
C SER A 1123 -26.18 37.21 45.25
N GLU A 1124 -26.89 36.59 44.32
CA GLU A 1124 -26.41 35.54 43.42
C GLU A 1124 -25.83 36.15 42.12
N ILE A 1125 -26.29 37.35 41.75
CA ILE A 1125 -25.85 38.05 40.54
C ILE A 1125 -24.48 38.72 40.76
N ASN A 1126 -23.48 38.30 39.98
CA ASN A 1126 -22.12 38.82 40.00
C ASN A 1126 -21.50 38.98 38.59
N GLU A 1127 -21.88 40.06 37.88
CA GLU A 1127 -21.34 40.43 36.54
C GLU A 1127 -19.84 40.77 36.47
N ASN A 1128 -19.05 40.48 37.50
CA ASN A 1128 -17.58 40.61 37.41
C ASN A 1128 -16.91 39.23 37.53
N PHE A 1129 -17.71 38.17 37.52
CA PHE A 1129 -17.26 36.80 37.45
C PHE A 1129 -16.92 36.48 35.98
N SER A 1130 -15.78 35.85 35.78
CA SER A 1130 -15.33 35.34 34.48
C SER A 1130 -14.52 34.08 34.75
N PHE A 1131 -14.60 33.09 33.88
CA PHE A 1131 -13.73 31.91 33.94
C PHE A 1131 -12.30 32.26 33.51
N TYR A 1132 -11.36 31.36 33.80
CA TYR A 1132 -10.02 31.44 33.21
C TYR A 1132 -10.10 30.84 31.80
N ALA A 1133 -9.40 31.43 30.81
CA ALA A 1133 -9.39 30.91 29.43
C ALA A 1133 -9.09 29.41 29.37
N SER A 1134 -8.12 28.93 30.15
CA SER A 1134 -7.77 27.51 30.26
C SER A 1134 -8.83 26.59 30.90
N TRP A 1135 -9.95 27.14 31.40
CA TRP A 1135 -11.10 26.36 31.84
C TRP A 1135 -12.17 26.30 30.74
N VAL A 1136 -12.30 27.37 29.96
CA VAL A 1136 -13.14 27.45 28.76
C VAL A 1136 -12.55 26.63 27.61
N ASP A 1137 -11.22 26.47 27.56
CA ASP A 1137 -10.54 25.59 26.59
C ASP A 1137 -10.51 24.11 27.04
N SER A 1138 -11.04 23.79 28.23
CA SER A 1138 -10.95 22.43 28.84
C SER A 1138 -12.29 21.75 29.07
N VAL A 1139 -13.37 22.50 28.83
CA VAL A 1139 -14.77 22.08 28.69
C VAL A 1139 -15.10 22.40 27.24
#